data_AF-A0A0S9QAK4-F1
#
_entry.id   AF-A0A0S9QAK4-F1
#
_cell.length_a   1.000
_cell.length_b   1.000
_cell.length_c   1.000
_cell.angle_alpha   90.00
_cell.angle_beta   90.00
_cell.angle_gamma   90.00
#
_symmetry.space_group_name_H-M   'P 1'
#
loop_
_entity.id
_entity.type
_entity.pdbx_description
1 polymer ?
#
loop_
_entity_poly.entity_id
_entity_poly.type
_entity_poly.pdbx_seq_one_letter_code
_entity_poly.pdbx_strand_id
1 'polypeptide(L)'
;MALPVAGAFSLAAVVTGLAGAPALAAPDGSGLVISEVYGGGGNTGAAFTHDFIELYNPTASAISVTGMSVQYRSATGTSAQVTPLSGSVPAGGHYLVQQAAGTTPAAALPTPDATGTIAMSGSNGVVLLASSETPVSTTGELAGAAGVLDAVGYGITPTSFEERNTGVALTNSTSAARTATGTDSDDNADDFVEGTPVPQSSGGAGEPEPEPDPVEATIPEIQGTGAASPLDGDPVTTSGVVTAAPRFLYGFYLQTPGTGGSVDPASRTSSDGVFVYYPNGAGSVGVEPGDHVEVTGDVDEYAGQTQVVSSAAETTVLDTPAAPVTATTTTAWPATAAEKEALEGMLYDPTDDFTVTNTFSTHQFGEVGLALGDKPLIQPTEVADAQDTAAIRAVEADNAARAIVLDDASGTTYAPGTNGKTLTPPYLSNTAPVRVGAAATFTDDVILTQGGSPSAPTYRFQPLQTVSGPDYTATSPATFENTRTDAPDEARIEADGESDLKVASFNVLNYFTTLGDADDDNVGDGGCTTFPDKDGDGNSVGGGCEQRGAWDPQDLARQQAKIVSAINALDADVVGLMEIENSLVVDGDADEATETLVAALNADAGAGTWAANPSSTELPPAAEMDVISNAIIYKPAAVERTGEARALGALSGSGEAFDNAREPIAQAFTPKGGDQPFLFVVNHFKSKGSGADDGTGQGNANPDRVAQATALRDWVPGVQQESGAEGVLLVGDFNSYSQEDPLQVLYQAGYTNIEDGEGADAEYSYSFSGLSGSLDHVLANDAALEAMTGHDIWNINSGESIYMEYSRYNYSPTDFHTDGPFRSSDHDPVVMGLDLVEDVVEPPAAEPALTVSSTPKKVKAGKTKVTLRVKVTADGEPARGGTVTVRLPGGETRTATTNRQGVATIRLAPFDRVGTKTLQVEWSKNGTTVGGTSTIKVVK
;
A
#
# COMPACT_ATOMS: atom_id res chain seq x y z
N MET A 1 -47.97 7.97 56.89
CA MET A 1 -48.41 7.25 58.11
C MET A 1 -47.21 7.08 59.03
N ALA A 2 -47.44 7.10 60.33
CA ALA A 2 -46.49 7.45 61.39
C ALA A 2 -45.52 6.34 61.85
N LEU A 3 -44.41 6.81 62.44
CA LEU A 3 -43.43 6.24 63.40
C LEU A 3 -43.95 5.17 64.40
N PRO A 4 -43.08 4.30 64.99
CA PRO A 4 -42.15 4.74 66.06
C PRO A 4 -40.77 4.08 66.24
N VAL A 5 -40.01 4.83 67.05
CA VAL A 5 -38.73 4.73 67.76
C VAL A 5 -38.55 3.52 68.71
N ALA A 6 -37.30 3.03 68.83
CA ALA A 6 -36.59 2.60 70.08
C ALA A 6 -35.13 2.23 69.71
N GLY A 7 -34.04 2.49 70.44
CA GLY A 7 -33.75 3.10 71.73
C GLY A 7 -32.24 2.89 72.00
N ALA A 8 -31.56 3.88 72.56
CA ALA A 8 -30.11 3.89 72.78
C ALA A 8 -29.65 3.06 73.98
N PHE A 9 -28.44 2.49 73.91
CA PHE A 9 -27.58 2.21 75.07
C PHE A 9 -26.13 2.53 74.72
N SER A 10 -25.57 3.53 75.39
CA SER A 10 -24.14 3.83 75.41
C SER A 10 -23.41 2.86 76.34
N LEU A 11 -22.26 2.35 75.92
CA LEU A 11 -21.22 1.91 76.86
C LEU A 11 -19.83 2.23 76.30
N ALA A 12 -19.18 3.18 76.95
CA ALA A 12 -17.75 3.42 76.81
C ALA A 12 -16.98 2.25 77.44
N ALA A 13 -16.03 1.66 76.71
CA ALA A 13 -15.02 0.78 77.26
C ALA A 13 -13.67 1.10 76.61
N VAL A 14 -12.89 1.91 77.34
CA VAL A 14 -11.43 1.92 77.47
C VAL A 14 -10.64 1.29 76.32
N VAL A 15 -10.02 2.17 75.53
CA VAL A 15 -8.81 1.87 74.76
C VAL A 15 -7.69 1.52 75.75
N THR A 16 -7.32 0.25 75.82
CA THR A 16 -5.96 -0.16 76.19
C THR A 16 -5.32 -0.72 74.93
N GLY A 17 -4.43 0.09 74.34
CA GLY A 17 -3.55 -0.37 73.28
C GLY A 17 -2.68 -1.51 73.81
N LEU A 18 -2.89 -2.71 73.27
CA LEU A 18 -1.76 -3.57 72.99
C LEU A 18 -1.17 -3.05 71.69
N ALA A 19 -0.01 -2.42 71.78
CA ALA A 19 0.88 -2.33 70.64
C ALA A 19 1.07 -3.78 70.15
N GLY A 20 0.60 -4.09 68.95
CA GLY A 20 1.04 -5.28 68.25
C GLY A 20 2.55 -5.17 68.15
N ALA A 21 3.26 -6.16 68.70
CA ALA A 21 4.69 -6.29 68.44
C ALA A 21 4.89 -6.30 66.91
N PRO A 22 5.95 -5.68 66.37
CA PRO A 22 6.30 -5.89 64.98
C PRO A 22 6.41 -7.40 64.75
N ALA A 23 5.71 -7.92 63.74
CA ALA A 23 5.98 -9.25 63.24
C ALA A 23 7.42 -9.22 62.73
N LEU A 24 8.31 -9.90 63.45
CA LEU A 24 9.61 -10.25 62.90
C LEU A 24 9.37 -11.40 61.91
N ALA A 25 10.22 -11.49 60.88
CA ALA A 25 10.47 -12.76 60.20
C ALA A 25 10.74 -13.85 61.24
N ALA A 26 10.53 -15.11 60.89
CA ALA A 26 10.57 -16.22 61.83
C ALA A 26 11.85 -17.06 61.69
N PRO A 27 13.06 -16.52 61.97
CA PRO A 27 14.28 -17.32 62.00
C PRO A 27 14.26 -18.35 63.15
N ASP A 28 13.27 -18.26 64.04
CA ASP A 28 12.95 -19.27 65.04
C ASP A 28 12.14 -20.46 64.49
N GLY A 29 11.83 -20.47 63.19
CA GLY A 29 11.09 -21.53 62.49
C GLY A 29 9.58 -21.53 62.78
N SER A 30 9.01 -20.39 63.18
CA SER A 30 7.60 -20.27 63.58
C SER A 30 6.63 -19.83 62.46
N GLY A 31 7.14 -19.46 61.28
CA GLY A 31 6.36 -18.93 60.14
C GLY A 31 6.61 -19.68 58.83
N LEU A 32 5.85 -19.35 57.79
CA LEU A 32 6.09 -19.83 56.42
C LEU A 32 7.34 -19.17 55.84
N VAL A 33 8.07 -19.93 55.04
CA VAL A 33 9.25 -19.44 54.30
C VAL A 33 9.09 -19.72 52.81
N ILE A 34 9.71 -18.91 51.95
CA ILE A 34 9.89 -19.18 50.52
C ILE A 34 10.95 -20.26 50.39
N SER A 35 10.63 -21.41 49.79
CA SER A 35 11.56 -22.54 49.64
C SER A 35 12.23 -22.58 48.28
N GLU A 36 11.56 -22.10 47.23
CA GLU A 36 12.10 -22.08 45.87
C GLU A 36 11.48 -20.96 45.03
N VAL A 37 12.31 -20.37 44.16
CA VAL A 37 11.90 -19.34 43.20
C VAL A 37 12.43 -19.70 41.81
N TYR A 38 11.52 -19.77 40.83
CA TYR A 38 11.83 -20.08 39.44
C TYR A 38 11.10 -19.12 38.49
N GLY A 39 11.86 -18.34 37.73
CA GLY A 39 11.34 -17.39 36.72
C GLY A 39 11.66 -17.78 35.28
N GLY A 40 12.07 -19.04 35.04
CA GLY A 40 12.47 -19.53 33.73
C GLY A 40 11.31 -20.06 32.88
N GLY A 41 10.07 -20.00 33.35
CA GLY A 41 8.90 -20.69 32.80
C GLY A 41 8.70 -20.45 31.31
N GLY A 42 8.64 -21.53 30.53
CA GLY A 42 8.35 -21.51 29.10
C GLY A 42 9.31 -20.67 28.25
N ASN A 43 10.49 -20.32 28.77
CA ASN A 43 11.57 -19.74 27.97
C ASN A 43 12.39 -20.86 27.30
N THR A 44 13.19 -20.53 26.29
CA THR A 44 14.09 -21.52 25.68
C THR A 44 15.03 -22.14 26.71
N GLY A 45 15.02 -23.47 26.83
CA GLY A 45 15.78 -24.23 27.83
C GLY A 45 15.13 -24.32 29.21
N ALA A 46 13.85 -23.94 29.34
CA ALA A 46 13.09 -24.05 30.58
C ALA A 46 12.87 -25.50 31.02
N ALA A 47 12.88 -25.72 32.33
CA ALA A 47 12.46 -27.00 32.91
C ALA A 47 10.94 -27.16 32.93
N PHE A 48 10.19 -26.06 33.09
CA PHE A 48 8.73 -26.05 33.21
C PHE A 48 8.09 -24.95 32.37
N THR A 49 6.82 -25.11 32.01
CA THR A 49 6.03 -24.15 31.18
C THR A 49 5.74 -22.83 31.88
N HIS A 50 5.71 -22.82 33.21
CA HIS A 50 5.32 -21.66 34.01
C HIS A 50 6.38 -21.30 35.04
N ASP A 51 6.45 -20.01 35.34
CA ASP A 51 7.13 -19.49 36.51
C ASP A 51 6.45 -20.01 37.78
N PHE A 52 7.20 -20.15 38.88
CA PHE A 52 6.61 -20.50 40.15
C PHE A 52 7.35 -19.94 41.37
N ILE A 53 6.59 -19.83 42.46
CA ILE A 53 7.08 -19.53 43.81
C ILE A 53 6.58 -20.66 44.71
N GLU A 54 7.49 -21.26 45.47
CA GLU A 54 7.17 -22.32 46.41
C GLU A 54 7.33 -21.81 47.85
N LEU A 55 6.37 -22.16 48.72
CA LEU A 55 6.45 -21.91 50.16
C LEU A 55 6.58 -23.23 50.92
N TYR A 56 7.25 -23.17 52.08
CA TYR A 56 7.37 -24.29 53.01
C TYR A 56 6.91 -23.90 54.42
N ASN A 57 6.25 -24.84 55.10
CA ASN A 57 5.83 -24.70 56.49
C ASN A 57 6.75 -25.50 57.44
N PRO A 58 7.72 -24.87 58.12
CA PRO A 58 8.62 -25.53 59.06
C PRO A 58 7.96 -25.94 60.38
N THR A 59 6.71 -25.53 60.63
CA THR A 59 6.06 -25.75 61.93
C THR A 59 5.39 -27.11 62.05
N ALA A 60 5.08 -27.51 63.30
CA ALA A 60 4.37 -28.75 63.60
C ALA A 60 2.84 -28.67 63.38
N SER A 61 2.31 -27.56 62.87
CA SER A 61 0.87 -27.35 62.63
C SER A 61 0.63 -26.70 61.27
N ALA A 62 -0.54 -26.94 60.66
CA ALA A 62 -0.88 -26.27 59.42
C ALA A 62 -0.98 -24.74 59.62
N ILE A 63 -0.43 -23.95 58.68
CA ILE A 63 -0.52 -22.49 58.68
C ILE A 63 -1.55 -22.05 57.64
N SER A 64 -2.52 -21.24 58.05
CA SER A 64 -3.47 -20.61 57.11
C SER A 64 -2.78 -19.49 56.35
N VAL A 65 -2.91 -19.49 55.02
CA VAL A 65 -2.43 -18.42 54.14
C VAL A 65 -3.54 -17.42 53.76
N THR A 66 -4.74 -17.57 54.33
CA THR A 66 -5.86 -16.65 54.07
C THR A 66 -5.47 -15.20 54.40
N GLY A 67 -5.58 -14.33 53.40
CA GLY A 67 -5.24 -12.90 53.51
C GLY A 67 -3.74 -12.59 53.36
N MET A 68 -2.90 -13.60 53.07
CA MET A 68 -1.50 -13.43 52.68
C MET A 68 -1.39 -13.33 51.14
N SER A 69 -0.24 -12.87 50.65
CA SER A 69 0.07 -12.89 49.22
C SER A 69 1.53 -13.24 48.96
N VAL A 70 1.82 -13.82 47.79
CA VAL A 70 3.17 -13.71 47.22
C VAL A 70 3.20 -12.52 46.26
N GLN A 71 4.30 -11.78 46.27
CA GLN A 71 4.47 -10.60 45.45
C GLN A 71 5.80 -10.62 44.73
N TYR A 72 5.85 -10.01 43.55
CA TYR A 72 7.03 -9.97 42.71
C TYR A 72 7.30 -8.56 42.19
N ARG A 73 8.59 -8.21 42.08
CA ARG A 73 9.06 -7.06 41.32
C ARG A 73 10.41 -7.34 40.70
N SER A 74 10.76 -6.55 39.67
CA SER A 74 12.07 -6.65 39.03
C SER A 74 13.22 -6.36 40.01
N ALA A 75 14.44 -6.77 39.66
CA ALA A 75 15.63 -6.66 40.49
C ALA A 75 15.83 -5.28 41.13
N THR A 76 15.52 -4.20 40.41
CA THR A 76 15.63 -2.80 40.87
C THR A 76 14.28 -2.11 41.06
N GLY A 77 13.17 -2.85 40.92
CA GLY A 77 11.82 -2.31 40.93
C GLY A 77 11.34 -1.93 42.33
N THR A 78 10.41 -0.96 42.41
CA THR A 78 9.82 -0.49 43.67
C THR A 78 8.35 -0.87 43.84
N SER A 79 7.66 -1.24 42.76
CA SER A 79 6.24 -1.61 42.74
C SER A 79 6.10 -3.11 42.56
N ALA A 80 5.36 -3.78 43.46
CA ALA A 80 5.16 -5.22 43.41
C ALA A 80 3.81 -5.61 42.77
N GLN A 81 3.83 -6.63 41.92
CA GLN A 81 2.66 -7.37 41.46
C GLN A 81 2.27 -8.40 42.53
N VAL A 82 0.97 -8.71 42.67
CA VAL A 82 0.44 -9.48 43.81
C VAL A 82 -0.34 -10.70 43.33
N THR A 83 -0.03 -11.87 43.89
CA THR A 83 -0.85 -13.08 43.81
C THR A 83 -1.41 -13.40 45.20
N PRO A 84 -2.72 -13.19 45.44
CA PRO A 84 -3.37 -13.57 46.70
C PRO A 84 -3.29 -15.07 46.97
N LEU A 85 -3.13 -15.46 48.23
CA LEU A 85 -3.07 -16.87 48.65
C LEU A 85 -4.36 -17.28 49.37
N SER A 86 -4.70 -18.57 49.30
CA SER A 86 -5.88 -19.11 49.97
C SER A 86 -5.65 -20.54 50.48
N GLY A 87 -6.44 -20.96 51.47
CA GLY A 87 -6.29 -22.27 52.10
C GLY A 87 -5.20 -22.28 53.19
N SER A 88 -4.46 -23.38 53.28
CA SER A 88 -3.45 -23.60 54.32
C SER A 88 -2.33 -24.52 53.85
N VAL A 89 -1.11 -24.27 54.33
CA VAL A 89 0.05 -25.14 54.12
C VAL A 89 0.12 -26.19 55.24
N PRO A 90 0.12 -27.51 54.96
CA PRO A 90 0.26 -28.55 55.98
C PRO A 90 1.55 -28.42 56.80
N ALA A 91 1.58 -29.00 58.01
CA ALA A 91 2.79 -29.05 58.83
C ALA A 91 3.91 -29.81 58.11
N GLY A 92 5.09 -29.21 57.96
CA GLY A 92 6.19 -29.79 57.18
C GLY A 92 5.89 -29.97 55.69
N GLY A 93 4.88 -29.27 55.16
CA GLY A 93 4.43 -29.36 53.77
C GLY A 93 4.80 -28.13 52.94
N HIS A 94 4.64 -28.27 51.62
CA HIS A 94 4.88 -27.21 50.63
C HIS A 94 3.57 -26.62 50.10
N TYR A 95 3.67 -25.47 49.44
CA TYR A 95 2.58 -24.78 48.77
C TYR A 95 3.09 -24.14 47.49
N LEU A 96 2.58 -24.59 46.34
CA LEU A 96 3.05 -24.18 45.02
C LEU A 96 2.17 -23.07 44.45
N VAL A 97 2.79 -21.94 44.10
CA VAL A 97 2.12 -20.83 43.42
C VAL A 97 2.60 -20.77 41.97
N GLN A 98 1.76 -21.19 41.04
CA GLN A 98 1.99 -21.00 39.60
C GLN A 98 1.91 -19.51 39.25
N GLN A 99 2.74 -19.06 38.32
CA GLN A 99 2.76 -17.69 37.80
C GLN A 99 2.60 -17.70 36.26
N ALA A 100 3.14 -16.73 35.52
CA ALA A 100 2.94 -16.66 34.07
C ALA A 100 3.56 -17.85 33.32
N ALA A 101 2.97 -18.20 32.18
CA ALA A 101 3.55 -19.12 31.21
C ALA A 101 4.50 -18.38 30.26
N GLY A 102 5.55 -19.06 29.80
CA GLY A 102 6.30 -18.65 28.61
C GLY A 102 5.71 -19.26 27.33
N THR A 103 6.41 -19.10 26.21
CA THR A 103 5.92 -19.48 24.87
C THR A 103 6.60 -20.72 24.27
N THR A 104 7.60 -21.28 24.94
CA THR A 104 8.32 -22.49 24.52
C THR A 104 7.75 -23.72 25.24
N PRO A 105 7.51 -24.85 24.56
CA PRO A 105 7.12 -26.11 25.20
C PRO A 105 8.12 -26.53 26.28
N ALA A 106 7.59 -27.03 27.40
CA ALA A 106 8.35 -27.56 28.55
C ALA A 106 7.40 -28.43 29.41
N ALA A 107 7.91 -29.04 30.49
CA ALA A 107 7.06 -29.84 31.36
C ALA A 107 6.00 -29.00 32.09
N ALA A 108 4.80 -29.53 32.29
CA ALA A 108 3.79 -28.89 33.13
C ALA A 108 4.23 -28.88 34.61
N LEU A 109 3.82 -27.86 35.37
CA LEU A 109 3.95 -27.88 36.82
C LEU A 109 3.01 -28.95 37.42
N PRO A 110 3.35 -29.54 38.58
CA PRO A 110 2.36 -30.23 39.41
C PRO A 110 1.17 -29.30 39.69
N THR A 111 -0.02 -29.87 39.92
CA THR A 111 -1.22 -29.09 40.24
C THR A 111 -0.92 -28.06 41.34
N PRO A 112 -0.98 -26.75 41.04
CA PRO A 112 -0.58 -25.73 41.99
C PRO A 112 -1.67 -25.51 43.05
N ASP A 113 -1.26 -24.98 44.21
CA ASP A 113 -2.17 -24.62 45.29
C ASP A 113 -2.79 -23.22 45.08
N ALA A 114 -2.11 -22.36 44.32
CA ALA A 114 -2.62 -21.08 43.85
C ALA A 114 -2.09 -20.75 42.44
N THR A 115 -2.86 -19.97 41.69
CA THR A 115 -2.49 -19.54 40.33
C THR A 115 -2.48 -18.02 40.27
N GLY A 116 -1.33 -17.48 39.88
CA GLY A 116 -1.11 -16.10 39.49
C GLY A 116 -0.74 -15.99 38.00
N THR A 117 -0.48 -14.76 37.57
CA THR A 117 -0.14 -14.42 36.17
C THR A 117 1.08 -13.52 36.08
N ILE A 118 1.89 -13.47 37.14
CA ILE A 118 3.06 -12.61 37.23
C ILE A 118 4.14 -13.14 36.29
N ALA A 119 4.60 -12.34 35.34
CA ALA A 119 5.79 -12.67 34.55
C ALA A 119 7.05 -12.39 35.37
N MET A 120 7.82 -13.42 35.68
CA MET A 120 9.05 -13.32 36.46
C MET A 120 10.28 -13.35 35.56
N SER A 121 11.41 -12.86 36.06
CA SER A 121 12.67 -12.93 35.32
C SER A 121 13.34 -14.28 35.55
N GLY A 122 13.83 -14.92 34.49
CA GLY A 122 14.61 -16.17 34.62
C GLY A 122 15.98 -16.01 35.30
N SER A 123 16.42 -14.77 35.57
CA SER A 123 17.77 -14.52 36.08
C SER A 123 17.82 -13.64 37.33
N ASN A 124 16.96 -12.63 37.46
CA ASN A 124 17.06 -11.67 38.58
C ASN A 124 15.71 -11.06 38.98
N GLY A 125 15.37 -11.08 40.27
CA GLY A 125 14.16 -10.43 40.76
C GLY A 125 14.02 -10.44 42.27
N VAL A 126 12.89 -9.94 42.77
CA VAL A 126 12.55 -9.93 44.20
C VAL A 126 11.19 -10.58 44.40
N VAL A 127 11.13 -11.62 45.22
CA VAL A 127 9.89 -12.27 45.67
C VAL A 127 9.67 -11.96 47.14
N LEU A 128 8.42 -11.69 47.51
CA LEU A 128 8.00 -11.37 48.87
C LEU A 128 6.85 -12.29 49.26
N LEU A 129 6.92 -12.91 50.43
CA LEU A 129 5.76 -13.45 51.13
C LEU A 129 5.24 -12.36 52.07
N ALA A 130 4.02 -11.87 51.84
CA ALA A 130 3.46 -10.73 52.57
C ALA A 130 2.26 -11.13 53.44
N SER A 131 2.11 -10.48 54.60
CA SER A 131 1.02 -10.72 55.54
C SER A 131 -0.32 -10.07 55.13
N SER A 132 -0.38 -9.48 53.93
CA SER A 132 -1.56 -8.82 53.36
C SER A 132 -1.54 -8.90 51.84
N GLU A 133 -2.68 -8.65 51.19
CA GLU A 133 -2.79 -8.52 49.72
C GLU A 133 -2.44 -7.10 49.21
N THR A 134 -2.02 -6.18 50.08
CA THR A 134 -1.57 -4.85 49.67
C THR A 134 -0.13 -4.93 49.17
N PRO A 135 0.20 -4.33 48.00
CA PRO A 135 1.57 -4.31 47.49
C PRO A 135 2.56 -3.67 48.47
N VAL A 136 3.66 -4.37 48.75
CA VAL A 136 4.75 -3.86 49.60
C VAL A 136 5.67 -2.96 48.76
N SER A 137 5.82 -1.70 49.18
CA SER A 137 6.65 -0.70 48.49
C SER A 137 8.03 -0.49 49.12
N THR A 138 8.30 -1.07 50.30
CA THR A 138 9.61 -0.99 50.98
C THR A 138 10.71 -1.62 50.11
N THR A 139 11.88 -0.99 50.02
CA THR A 139 13.04 -1.43 49.22
C THR A 139 14.33 -1.39 50.04
N GLY A 140 15.35 -2.14 49.60
CA GLY A 140 16.62 -2.28 50.32
C GLY A 140 16.59 -3.49 51.25
N GLU A 141 16.98 -3.30 52.51
CA GLU A 141 16.91 -4.36 53.54
C GLU A 141 15.45 -4.71 53.86
N LEU A 142 15.11 -5.99 53.70
CA LEU A 142 13.76 -6.51 53.90
C LEU A 142 13.61 -7.38 55.15
N ALA A 143 14.70 -7.78 55.79
CA ALA A 143 14.68 -8.53 57.04
C ALA A 143 13.89 -7.74 58.11
N GLY A 144 12.80 -8.33 58.61
CA GLY A 144 11.92 -7.71 59.60
C GLY A 144 11.15 -6.47 59.11
N ALA A 145 11.05 -6.25 57.80
CA ALA A 145 10.25 -5.16 57.24
C ALA A 145 8.75 -5.36 57.53
N ALA A 146 8.05 -4.27 57.86
CA ALA A 146 6.64 -4.34 58.25
C ALA A 146 5.77 -4.90 57.11
N GLY A 147 5.05 -5.98 57.38
CA GLY A 147 4.14 -6.63 56.43
C GLY A 147 4.82 -7.66 55.50
N VAL A 148 6.14 -7.82 55.61
CA VAL A 148 6.92 -8.87 54.94
C VAL A 148 7.13 -10.01 55.94
N LEU A 149 6.80 -11.23 55.50
CA LEU A 149 6.97 -12.46 56.28
C LEU A 149 8.27 -13.19 55.92
N ASP A 150 8.65 -13.14 54.64
CA ASP A 150 9.92 -13.64 54.07
C ASP A 150 10.15 -12.90 52.73
N ALA A 151 11.40 -12.65 52.36
CA ALA A 151 11.78 -12.04 51.09
C ALA A 151 13.03 -12.65 50.47
N VAL A 152 12.99 -12.87 49.15
CA VAL A 152 14.13 -13.38 48.38
C VAL A 152 14.48 -12.43 47.25
N GLY A 153 15.67 -11.81 47.33
CA GLY A 153 16.31 -11.17 46.18
C GLY A 153 17.13 -12.19 45.39
N TYR A 154 16.51 -12.86 44.41
CA TYR A 154 17.15 -13.93 43.64
C TYR A 154 17.95 -13.40 42.44
N GLY A 155 19.13 -13.98 42.19
CA GLY A 155 20.08 -13.50 41.20
C GLY A 155 21.21 -12.65 41.79
N ILE A 156 21.98 -11.99 40.93
CA ILE A 156 23.19 -11.23 41.31
C ILE A 156 22.96 -9.71 41.37
N THR A 157 21.89 -9.21 40.72
CA THR A 157 21.57 -7.78 40.60
C THR A 157 20.42 -7.22 41.46
N PRO A 158 19.61 -8.00 42.21
CA PRO A 158 18.56 -7.42 43.04
C PRO A 158 19.08 -6.41 44.07
N THR A 159 18.36 -5.30 44.22
CA THR A 159 18.66 -4.22 45.18
C THR A 159 17.77 -4.25 46.42
N SER A 160 16.88 -5.24 46.54
CA SER A 160 16.15 -5.53 47.78
C SER A 160 16.24 -7.03 48.08
N PHE A 161 16.49 -7.37 49.33
CA PHE A 161 16.81 -8.71 49.81
C PHE A 161 16.82 -8.69 51.34
N GLU A 162 16.97 -9.85 51.97
CA GLU A 162 17.29 -9.98 53.39
C GLU A 162 18.81 -10.09 53.54
N GLU A 163 19.44 -9.10 54.19
CA GLU A 163 20.89 -8.87 54.41
C GLU A 163 21.77 -8.81 53.15
N ARG A 164 21.70 -9.83 52.27
CA ARG A 164 22.39 -9.93 50.98
C ARG A 164 21.49 -10.64 49.96
N ASN A 165 21.61 -10.29 48.68
CA ASN A 165 20.97 -11.09 47.61
C ASN A 165 21.60 -12.48 47.52
N THR A 166 20.89 -13.42 46.90
CA THR A 166 21.34 -14.83 46.78
C THR A 166 22.73 -14.99 46.15
N GLY A 167 23.15 -14.06 45.27
CA GLY A 167 24.46 -14.10 44.63
C GLY A 167 24.66 -15.23 43.63
N VAL A 168 23.60 -15.97 43.28
CA VAL A 168 23.62 -17.09 42.33
C VAL A 168 23.29 -16.60 40.91
N ALA A 169 23.95 -17.18 39.91
CA ALA A 169 23.72 -16.85 38.51
C ALA A 169 22.71 -17.83 37.92
N LEU A 170 21.43 -17.44 37.88
CA LEU A 170 20.36 -18.29 37.36
C LEU A 170 20.21 -18.17 35.84
N THR A 171 19.76 -19.27 35.25
CA THR A 171 19.36 -19.47 33.85
C THR A 171 17.94 -20.01 33.78
N ASN A 172 17.38 -20.10 32.57
CA ASN A 172 16.04 -20.68 32.37
C ASN A 172 15.92 -22.14 32.86
N SER A 173 17.03 -22.89 33.01
CA SER A 173 16.99 -24.28 33.49
C SER A 173 17.20 -24.43 35.01
N THR A 174 17.30 -23.33 35.76
CA THR A 174 17.72 -23.33 37.18
C THR A 174 16.83 -22.44 38.05
N SER A 175 16.72 -22.76 39.34
CA SER A 175 15.97 -22.01 40.35
C SER A 175 16.91 -21.49 41.45
N ALA A 176 16.45 -20.49 42.22
CA ALA A 176 17.00 -20.23 43.55
C ALA A 176 16.30 -21.16 44.55
N ALA A 177 17.03 -22.17 45.03
CA ALA A 177 16.52 -23.19 45.94
C ALA A 177 17.14 -23.01 47.34
N ARG A 178 16.31 -23.10 48.38
CA ARG A 178 16.78 -22.95 49.76
C ARG A 178 17.67 -24.13 50.17
N THR A 179 18.84 -23.85 50.76
CA THR A 179 19.92 -24.82 51.07
C THR A 179 19.54 -25.86 52.11
N ALA A 180 18.71 -25.45 53.08
CA ALA A 180 18.17 -26.31 54.11
C ALA A 180 16.68 -26.01 54.29
N THR A 181 15.84 -27.04 54.14
CA THR A 181 14.39 -26.93 54.19
C THR A 181 13.94 -26.25 55.49
N GLY A 182 13.21 -25.14 55.37
CA GLY A 182 12.66 -24.41 56.51
C GLY A 182 13.65 -23.62 57.36
N THR A 183 14.92 -23.52 56.93
CA THR A 183 15.92 -22.68 57.61
C THR A 183 15.92 -21.30 56.99
N ASP A 184 15.71 -20.28 57.81
CA ASP A 184 15.68 -18.89 57.39
C ASP A 184 16.57 -18.07 58.33
N SER A 185 17.67 -17.56 57.81
CA SER A 185 18.69 -16.84 58.57
C SER A 185 18.56 -15.32 58.46
N ASP A 186 17.55 -14.85 57.71
CA ASP A 186 17.42 -13.48 57.22
C ASP A 186 18.60 -13.04 56.33
N ASP A 187 19.29 -13.99 55.68
CA ASP A 187 20.39 -13.71 54.74
C ASP A 187 20.27 -14.59 53.49
N ASN A 188 19.76 -14.03 52.39
CA ASN A 188 19.46 -14.83 51.20
C ASN A 188 20.71 -15.47 50.57
N ALA A 189 21.91 -14.92 50.79
CA ALA A 189 23.16 -15.49 50.27
C ALA A 189 23.59 -16.77 51.01
N ASP A 190 23.20 -16.91 52.28
CA ASP A 190 23.47 -18.10 53.09
C ASP A 190 22.34 -19.13 52.95
N ASP A 191 21.12 -18.67 52.68
CA ASP A 191 19.92 -19.51 52.62
C ASP A 191 19.62 -20.10 51.24
N PHE A 192 20.08 -19.53 50.14
CA PHE A 192 19.76 -20.01 48.78
C PHE A 192 20.99 -20.37 47.96
N VAL A 193 20.82 -21.40 47.11
CA VAL A 193 21.79 -21.83 46.10
C VAL A 193 21.11 -22.00 44.74
N GLU A 194 21.92 -22.10 43.69
CA GLU A 194 21.44 -22.54 42.37
C GLU A 194 20.99 -24.01 42.47
N GLY A 195 19.75 -24.27 42.09
CA GLY A 195 19.15 -25.59 42.07
C GLY A 195 18.56 -25.93 40.70
N THR A 196 18.34 -27.22 40.46
CA THR A 196 17.38 -27.67 39.44
C THR A 196 15.97 -27.43 39.98
N PRO A 197 15.02 -26.88 39.20
CA PRO A 197 13.67 -26.61 39.70
C PRO A 197 12.96 -27.91 40.11
N VAL A 198 12.44 -28.00 41.35
CA VAL A 198 11.72 -29.20 41.84
C VAL A 198 10.42 -28.79 42.53
N PRO A 199 9.41 -28.32 41.79
CA PRO A 199 8.17 -27.78 42.36
C PRO A 199 7.39 -28.83 43.18
N GLN A 200 6.93 -28.45 44.37
CA GLN A 200 6.12 -29.27 45.26
C GLN A 200 4.87 -28.51 45.70
N SER A 201 3.69 -29.08 45.42
CA SER A 201 2.42 -28.59 45.96
C SER A 201 2.06 -29.27 47.28
N SER A 202 1.00 -28.81 47.94
CA SER A 202 0.49 -29.43 49.16
C SER A 202 0.00 -30.87 48.97
N GLY A 203 -0.17 -31.31 47.71
CA GLY A 203 -0.49 -32.69 47.31
C GLY A 203 0.71 -33.65 47.24
N GLY A 204 1.94 -33.15 47.39
CA GLY A 204 3.19 -33.90 47.22
C GLY A 204 3.81 -33.76 45.82
N ALA A 205 5.08 -34.16 45.66
CA ALA A 205 5.78 -34.12 44.38
C ALA A 205 5.12 -35.10 43.39
N GLY A 206 4.34 -34.58 42.44
CA GLY A 206 3.98 -35.34 41.25
C GLY A 206 5.21 -35.43 40.36
N GLU A 207 5.63 -36.64 39.98
CA GLU A 207 6.47 -36.82 38.79
C GLU A 207 5.75 -36.15 37.60
N PRO A 208 6.47 -35.47 36.69
CA PRO A 208 5.86 -35.00 35.45
C PRO A 208 5.21 -36.21 34.76
N GLU A 209 3.98 -36.02 34.31
CA GLU A 209 3.32 -36.99 33.43
C GLU A 209 4.28 -37.26 32.26
N PRO A 210 4.58 -38.53 31.90
CA PRO A 210 5.46 -38.80 30.78
C PRO A 210 4.89 -38.11 29.54
N GLU A 211 5.75 -37.38 28.82
CA GLU A 211 5.46 -36.86 27.48
C GLU A 211 4.77 -37.99 26.68
N PRO A 212 3.60 -37.73 26.07
CA PRO A 212 2.91 -38.74 25.30
C PRO A 212 3.84 -39.27 24.20
N ASP A 213 3.92 -40.59 24.05
CA ASP A 213 4.69 -41.18 22.95
C ASP A 213 4.12 -40.66 21.61
N PRO A 214 4.99 -40.31 20.62
CA PRO A 214 4.52 -39.83 19.32
C PRO A 214 3.56 -40.82 18.65
N VAL A 215 2.49 -40.30 18.06
CA VAL A 215 1.50 -41.10 17.34
C VAL A 215 1.81 -41.08 15.84
N GLU A 216 1.77 -42.24 15.19
CA GLU A 216 1.83 -42.32 13.73
C GLU A 216 0.60 -41.66 13.11
N ALA A 217 0.79 -40.59 12.33
CA ALA A 217 -0.28 -39.84 11.67
C ALA A 217 0.08 -39.56 10.22
N THR A 218 -0.89 -39.73 9.32
CA THR A 218 -0.73 -39.29 7.92
C THR A 218 -0.83 -37.77 7.83
N ILE A 219 -0.23 -37.16 6.80
CA ILE A 219 -0.30 -35.69 6.61
C ILE A 219 -1.76 -35.19 6.57
N PRO A 220 -2.73 -35.86 5.90
CA PRO A 220 -4.14 -35.46 5.97
C PRO A 220 -4.78 -35.58 7.36
N GLU A 221 -4.30 -36.49 8.23
CA GLU A 221 -4.77 -36.56 9.63
C GLU A 221 -4.19 -35.43 10.48
N ILE A 222 -2.95 -35.02 10.22
CA ILE A 222 -2.31 -33.84 10.83
C ILE A 222 -3.03 -32.56 10.41
N GLN A 223 -3.29 -32.38 9.12
CA GLN A 223 -4.01 -31.23 8.59
C GLN A 223 -5.48 -31.20 9.05
N GLY A 224 -6.16 -32.35 9.04
CA GLY A 224 -7.58 -32.43 9.35
C GLY A 224 -8.46 -31.75 8.29
N THR A 225 -9.66 -31.32 8.67
CA THR A 225 -10.65 -30.71 7.75
C THR A 225 -11.12 -29.32 8.18
N GLY A 226 -10.51 -28.77 9.23
CA GLY A 226 -10.78 -27.43 9.74
C GLY A 226 -9.68 -26.46 9.32
N ALA A 227 -9.73 -25.24 9.85
CA ALA A 227 -8.68 -24.23 9.69
C ALA A 227 -7.58 -24.33 10.78
N ALA A 228 -7.56 -25.44 11.51
CA ALA A 228 -6.59 -25.76 12.54
C ALA A 228 -6.52 -27.27 12.67
N SER A 229 -5.32 -27.77 12.91
CA SER A 229 -5.05 -29.18 13.11
C SER A 229 -5.87 -29.76 14.29
N PRO A 230 -6.45 -30.97 14.14
CA PRO A 230 -7.04 -31.71 15.26
C PRO A 230 -6.01 -32.32 16.20
N LEU A 231 -4.72 -32.25 15.84
CA LEU A 231 -3.58 -32.77 16.58
C LEU A 231 -2.67 -31.65 17.13
N ASP A 232 -3.12 -30.39 17.11
CA ASP A 232 -2.37 -29.24 17.66
C ASP A 232 -1.91 -29.52 19.11
N GLY A 233 -0.59 -29.40 19.34
CA GLY A 233 0.09 -29.72 20.59
C GLY A 233 0.44 -31.20 20.81
N ASP A 234 0.03 -32.11 19.92
CA ASP A 234 0.35 -33.54 20.04
C ASP A 234 1.65 -33.89 19.26
N PRO A 235 2.52 -34.77 19.81
CA PRO A 235 3.66 -35.30 19.08
C PRO A 235 3.23 -36.35 18.07
N VAL A 236 3.72 -36.23 16.83
CA VAL A 236 3.42 -37.14 15.72
C VAL A 236 4.68 -37.68 15.08
N THR A 237 4.57 -38.85 14.45
CA THR A 237 5.52 -39.32 13.43
C THR A 237 4.79 -39.43 12.09
N THR A 238 5.36 -38.83 11.06
CA THR A 238 4.79 -38.82 9.71
C THR A 238 5.87 -38.97 8.64
N SER A 239 5.48 -39.34 7.42
CA SER A 239 6.41 -39.48 6.30
C SER A 239 5.84 -38.92 5.00
N GLY A 240 6.73 -38.42 4.14
CA GLY A 240 6.35 -37.87 2.86
C GLY A 240 7.52 -37.51 1.95
N VAL A 241 7.21 -36.94 0.79
CA VAL A 241 8.20 -36.44 -0.17
C VAL A 241 8.42 -34.95 0.06
N VAL A 242 9.68 -34.52 0.17
CA VAL A 242 10.02 -33.10 0.27
C VAL A 242 9.69 -32.41 -1.05
N THR A 243 8.87 -31.35 -1.03
CA THR A 243 8.46 -30.60 -2.22
C THR A 243 9.19 -29.26 -2.37
N ALA A 244 9.55 -28.62 -1.25
CA ALA A 244 10.34 -27.40 -1.22
C ALA A 244 11.17 -27.32 0.07
N ALA A 245 12.36 -26.72 0.01
CA ALA A 245 13.24 -26.51 1.16
C ALA A 245 13.82 -25.09 1.15
N PRO A 246 12.97 -24.05 1.31
CA PRO A 246 13.42 -22.66 1.26
C PRO A 246 14.36 -22.33 2.41
N ARG A 247 15.55 -21.82 2.05
CA ARG A 247 16.69 -21.68 2.96
C ARG A 247 16.40 -20.82 4.20
N PHE A 248 15.56 -19.80 4.07
CA PHE A 248 15.36 -18.77 5.09
C PHE A 248 14.02 -18.87 5.81
N LEU A 249 13.33 -20.01 5.69
CA LEU A 249 12.15 -20.34 6.51
C LEU A 249 12.46 -21.32 7.63
N TYR A 250 13.71 -21.77 7.75
CA TYR A 250 14.14 -22.74 8.76
C TYR A 250 13.30 -24.03 8.71
N GLY A 251 12.96 -24.51 7.52
CA GLY A 251 12.12 -25.70 7.38
C GLY A 251 11.99 -26.17 5.94
N PHE A 252 11.11 -27.13 5.71
CA PHE A 252 10.81 -27.68 4.40
C PHE A 252 9.37 -28.15 4.31
N TYR A 253 8.81 -28.19 3.11
CA TYR A 253 7.47 -28.71 2.84
C TYR A 253 7.53 -30.21 2.55
N LEU A 254 6.61 -30.93 3.17
CA LEU A 254 6.45 -32.37 3.06
C LEU A 254 5.06 -32.66 2.47
N GLN A 255 4.98 -33.53 1.47
CA GLN A 255 3.70 -33.92 0.87
C GLN A 255 3.54 -35.44 0.75
N THR A 256 2.31 -35.93 0.92
CA THR A 256 1.95 -37.34 0.83
C THR A 256 2.41 -37.93 -0.53
N PRO A 257 3.14 -39.06 -0.56
CA PRO A 257 3.61 -39.66 -1.80
C PRO A 257 2.50 -40.01 -2.80
N GLY A 258 2.72 -39.72 -4.08
CA GLY A 258 1.78 -40.04 -5.16
C GLY A 258 0.54 -39.14 -5.24
N THR A 259 0.52 -38.01 -4.54
CA THR A 259 -0.58 -37.02 -4.54
C THR A 259 -0.30 -35.85 -5.48
N GLY A 260 -1.31 -34.97 -5.60
CA GLY A 260 -1.35 -33.83 -6.53
C GLY A 260 -2.09 -34.15 -7.83
N GLY A 261 -1.73 -33.47 -8.92
CA GLY A 261 -2.47 -33.52 -10.18
C GLY A 261 -3.77 -32.73 -10.13
N SER A 262 -4.69 -33.00 -11.08
CA SER A 262 -5.92 -32.21 -11.20
C SER A 262 -6.94 -32.58 -10.12
N VAL A 263 -7.39 -31.58 -9.34
CA VAL A 263 -8.36 -31.73 -8.25
C VAL A 263 -9.52 -30.75 -8.39
N ASP A 264 -10.69 -31.13 -7.87
CA ASP A 264 -11.83 -30.21 -7.69
C ASP A 264 -11.79 -29.65 -6.26
N PRO A 265 -11.43 -28.36 -6.07
CA PRO A 265 -11.25 -27.78 -4.74
C PRO A 265 -12.51 -27.86 -3.89
N ALA A 266 -13.71 -27.77 -4.48
CA ALA A 266 -14.97 -27.80 -3.75
C ALA A 266 -15.28 -29.19 -3.14
N SER A 267 -14.64 -30.25 -3.64
CA SER A 267 -14.81 -31.63 -3.16
C SER A 267 -13.71 -32.07 -2.19
N ARG A 268 -12.62 -31.31 -2.11
CA ARG A 268 -11.46 -31.63 -1.29
C ARG A 268 -11.65 -31.04 0.10
N THR A 269 -11.32 -31.82 1.13
CA THR A 269 -11.63 -31.46 2.53
C THR A 269 -10.42 -31.45 3.45
N SER A 270 -9.22 -31.78 2.96
CA SER A 270 -8.00 -31.87 3.75
C SER A 270 -6.78 -31.77 2.83
N SER A 271 -5.68 -31.24 3.33
CA SER A 271 -4.42 -31.12 2.60
C SER A 271 -3.58 -32.41 2.64
N ASP A 272 -2.80 -32.62 1.58
CA ASP A 272 -1.75 -33.65 1.53
C ASP A 272 -0.36 -33.08 1.87
N GLY A 273 -0.25 -31.77 2.11
CA GLY A 273 0.99 -31.06 2.41
C GLY A 273 1.05 -30.57 3.86
N VAL A 274 2.27 -30.41 4.40
CA VAL A 274 2.53 -29.79 5.70
C VAL A 274 3.92 -29.16 5.71
N PHE A 275 4.10 -28.08 6.47
CA PHE A 275 5.42 -27.50 6.69
C PHE A 275 6.10 -28.14 7.90
N VAL A 276 7.38 -28.49 7.76
CA VAL A 276 8.21 -28.98 8.86
C VAL A 276 9.15 -27.84 9.29
N TYR A 277 8.91 -27.29 10.47
CA TYR A 277 9.66 -26.17 11.02
C TYR A 277 10.76 -26.64 11.98
N TYR A 278 11.98 -26.16 11.77
CA TYR A 278 13.12 -26.35 12.65
C TYR A 278 13.35 -25.08 13.47
N PRO A 279 13.04 -25.07 14.77
CA PRO A 279 13.32 -23.93 15.62
C PRO A 279 14.83 -23.68 15.71
N ASN A 280 15.20 -22.46 16.06
CA ASN A 280 16.60 -22.08 16.15
C ASN A 280 17.37 -23.01 17.12
N GLY A 281 18.49 -23.58 16.65
CA GLY A 281 19.27 -24.56 17.40
C GLY A 281 18.90 -26.02 17.15
N ALA A 282 17.83 -26.32 16.40
CA ALA A 282 17.38 -27.68 16.08
C ALA A 282 18.22 -28.39 14.98
N GLY A 283 19.30 -27.76 14.52
CA GLY A 283 20.15 -28.25 13.43
C GLY A 283 19.82 -27.60 12.08
N SER A 284 20.58 -27.95 11.05
CA SER A 284 20.36 -27.44 9.68
C SER A 284 19.45 -28.37 8.89
N VAL A 285 18.53 -27.79 8.11
CA VAL A 285 17.77 -28.54 7.09
C VAL A 285 18.76 -29.14 6.09
N GLY A 286 18.81 -30.47 6.03
CA GLY A 286 19.75 -31.23 5.19
C GLY A 286 19.06 -32.15 4.18
N VAL A 287 17.76 -31.94 3.96
CA VAL A 287 16.92 -32.66 3.00
C VAL A 287 16.74 -31.83 1.74
N GLU A 288 16.55 -32.49 0.60
CA GLU A 288 16.39 -31.85 -0.70
C GLU A 288 15.04 -32.20 -1.34
N PRO A 289 14.47 -31.35 -2.22
CA PRO A 289 13.28 -31.69 -2.96
C PRO A 289 13.39 -33.06 -3.67
N GLY A 290 12.40 -33.92 -3.45
CA GLY A 290 12.35 -35.31 -3.93
C GLY A 290 12.81 -36.36 -2.92
N ASP A 291 13.44 -35.99 -1.81
CA ASP A 291 13.77 -36.93 -0.74
C ASP A 291 12.49 -37.48 -0.08
N HIS A 292 12.49 -38.77 0.24
CA HIS A 292 11.46 -39.41 1.04
C HIS A 292 11.93 -39.41 2.50
N VAL A 293 11.20 -38.73 3.38
CA VAL A 293 11.64 -38.51 4.77
C VAL A 293 10.57 -38.95 5.75
N GLU A 294 11.01 -39.42 6.92
CA GLU A 294 10.21 -39.60 8.13
C GLU A 294 10.60 -38.51 9.12
N VAL A 295 9.61 -37.88 9.74
CA VAL A 295 9.76 -36.76 10.66
C VAL A 295 8.95 -37.07 11.93
N THR A 296 9.60 -36.91 13.08
CA THR A 296 8.93 -36.89 14.38
C THR A 296 8.97 -35.47 14.94
N GLY A 297 7.86 -34.97 15.47
CA GLY A 297 7.77 -33.62 16.03
C GLY A 297 6.38 -33.27 16.54
N ASP A 298 6.25 -32.11 17.17
CA ASP A 298 4.98 -31.61 17.69
C ASP A 298 4.21 -30.89 16.59
N VAL A 299 2.91 -31.15 16.48
CA VAL A 299 2.05 -30.35 15.60
C VAL A 299 1.75 -29.01 16.27
N ASP A 300 1.82 -27.94 15.50
CA ASP A 300 1.63 -26.56 15.97
C ASP A 300 0.93 -25.72 14.90
N GLU A 301 0.35 -24.59 15.33
CA GLU A 301 -0.29 -23.60 14.46
C GLU A 301 0.48 -22.28 14.51
N TYR A 302 1.05 -21.87 13.37
CA TYR A 302 1.80 -20.63 13.29
C TYR A 302 1.40 -19.80 12.08
N ALA A 303 0.98 -18.55 12.33
CA ALA A 303 0.49 -17.65 11.28
C ALA A 303 -0.58 -18.29 10.37
N GLY A 304 -1.49 -19.05 10.96
CA GLY A 304 -2.58 -19.73 10.27
C GLY A 304 -2.18 -20.99 9.49
N GLN A 305 -0.91 -21.39 9.54
CA GLN A 305 -0.43 -22.62 8.91
C GLN A 305 -0.26 -23.73 9.95
N THR A 306 -0.75 -24.94 9.62
CA THR A 306 -0.40 -26.16 10.35
C THR A 306 1.05 -26.56 10.02
N GLN A 307 1.86 -26.72 11.06
CA GLN A 307 3.26 -27.13 10.94
C GLN A 307 3.61 -28.29 11.89
N VAL A 308 4.69 -29.01 11.57
CA VAL A 308 5.32 -29.97 12.48
C VAL A 308 6.65 -29.39 12.94
N VAL A 309 6.74 -29.06 14.23
CA VAL A 309 7.95 -28.55 14.87
C VAL A 309 8.87 -29.73 15.19
N SER A 310 10.03 -29.77 14.54
CA SER A 310 10.94 -30.92 14.59
C SER A 310 12.40 -30.46 14.64
N SER A 311 13.33 -31.42 14.62
CA SER A 311 14.76 -31.18 14.56
C SER A 311 15.45 -32.04 13.52
N ALA A 312 16.68 -31.66 13.15
CA ALA A 312 17.52 -32.45 12.26
C ALA A 312 17.83 -33.85 12.82
N ALA A 313 17.75 -34.02 14.15
CA ALA A 313 17.95 -35.32 14.81
C ALA A 313 16.72 -36.24 14.70
N GLU A 314 15.55 -35.66 14.46
CA GLU A 314 14.24 -36.35 14.40
C GLU A 314 13.72 -36.45 12.96
N THR A 315 14.54 -36.10 11.98
CA THR A 315 14.25 -36.25 10.56
C THR A 315 15.20 -37.27 9.94
N THR A 316 14.64 -38.31 9.32
CA THR A 316 15.40 -39.39 8.69
C THR A 316 15.03 -39.51 7.21
N VAL A 317 16.03 -39.43 6.33
CA VAL A 317 15.85 -39.78 4.92
C VAL A 317 15.75 -41.30 4.78
N LEU A 318 14.67 -41.76 4.16
CA LEU A 318 14.34 -43.17 4.00
C LEU A 318 14.97 -43.74 2.72
N ASP A 319 15.62 -44.91 2.82
CA ASP A 319 16.20 -45.62 1.66
C ASP A 319 15.15 -46.14 0.67
N THR A 320 13.89 -46.24 1.10
CA THR A 320 12.79 -46.76 0.26
C THR A 320 12.27 -45.64 -0.63
N PRO A 321 12.35 -45.76 -1.97
CA PRO A 321 11.80 -44.75 -2.85
C PRO A 321 10.28 -44.62 -2.68
N ALA A 322 9.79 -43.39 -2.56
CA ALA A 322 8.38 -43.08 -2.55
C ALA A 322 7.84 -42.88 -3.99
N ALA A 323 6.51 -42.91 -4.15
CA ALA A 323 5.89 -42.42 -5.37
C ALA A 323 6.11 -40.89 -5.48
N PRO A 324 6.44 -40.35 -6.67
CA PRO A 324 6.66 -38.92 -6.82
C PRO A 324 5.37 -38.14 -6.56
N VAL A 325 5.52 -36.95 -5.99
CA VAL A 325 4.46 -35.94 -5.94
C VAL A 325 4.40 -35.24 -7.30
N THR A 326 3.20 -34.89 -7.74
CA THR A 326 2.97 -34.03 -8.92
C THR A 326 2.39 -32.71 -8.48
N ALA A 327 2.70 -31.60 -9.16
CA ALA A 327 2.07 -30.33 -8.85
C ALA A 327 0.54 -30.42 -9.00
N THR A 328 -0.15 -29.76 -8.09
CA THR A 328 -1.62 -29.75 -8.03
C THR A 328 -2.13 -28.67 -8.95
N THR A 329 -3.07 -29.03 -9.83
CA THR A 329 -3.87 -28.07 -10.59
C THR A 329 -5.31 -28.18 -10.15
N THR A 330 -6.06 -27.09 -10.17
CA THR A 330 -7.48 -27.11 -9.81
C THR A 330 -8.36 -27.02 -11.05
N THR A 331 -9.55 -27.63 -10.99
CA THR A 331 -10.55 -27.48 -12.06
C THR A 331 -11.25 -26.11 -12.04
N ALA A 332 -11.08 -25.36 -10.96
CA ALA A 332 -11.54 -23.99 -10.75
C ALA A 332 -10.67 -23.32 -9.67
N TRP A 333 -10.60 -22.00 -9.68
CA TRP A 333 -9.91 -21.25 -8.63
C TRP A 333 -10.48 -21.56 -7.22
N PRO A 334 -9.65 -21.88 -6.21
CA PRO A 334 -10.08 -22.01 -4.82
C PRO A 334 -10.44 -20.64 -4.24
N ALA A 335 -11.69 -20.21 -4.41
CA ALA A 335 -12.16 -18.87 -4.09
C ALA A 335 -12.39 -18.64 -2.60
N THR A 336 -12.57 -19.70 -1.81
CA THR A 336 -12.85 -19.60 -0.37
C THR A 336 -11.65 -19.99 0.48
N ALA A 337 -11.60 -19.49 1.72
CA ALA A 337 -10.56 -19.89 2.68
C ALA A 337 -10.53 -21.41 2.88
N ALA A 338 -11.69 -22.07 3.03
CA ALA A 338 -11.75 -23.53 3.20
C ALA A 338 -11.23 -24.31 1.98
N GLU A 339 -11.39 -23.80 0.77
CA GLU A 339 -10.84 -24.41 -0.45
C GLU A 339 -9.32 -24.25 -0.54
N LYS A 340 -8.78 -23.08 -0.11
CA LYS A 340 -7.34 -22.84 -0.03
C LYS A 340 -6.69 -23.68 1.09
N GLU A 341 -7.38 -23.80 2.23
CA GLU A 341 -6.99 -24.64 3.37
C GLU A 341 -6.81 -26.10 2.99
N ALA A 342 -7.75 -26.65 2.21
CA ALA A 342 -7.67 -28.03 1.74
C ALA A 342 -6.49 -28.30 0.79
N LEU A 343 -5.71 -27.28 0.44
CA LEU A 343 -4.51 -27.32 -0.40
C LEU A 343 -3.26 -26.82 0.33
N GLU A 344 -3.35 -26.48 1.63
CA GLU A 344 -2.26 -25.88 2.38
C GLU A 344 -0.96 -26.71 2.35
N GLY A 345 0.16 -26.09 2.02
CA GLY A 345 1.47 -26.74 2.00
C GLY A 345 1.69 -27.68 0.83
N MET A 346 0.72 -27.82 -0.09
CA MET A 346 0.86 -28.66 -1.27
C MET A 346 1.60 -27.93 -2.39
N LEU A 347 2.38 -28.71 -3.16
CA LEU A 347 2.91 -28.30 -4.45
C LEU A 347 1.76 -28.00 -5.40
N TYR A 348 1.77 -26.81 -6.00
CA TYR A 348 0.70 -26.22 -6.78
C TYR A 348 1.25 -25.59 -8.06
N ASP A 349 0.55 -25.78 -9.17
CA ASP A 349 0.85 -25.20 -10.48
C ASP A 349 -0.21 -24.12 -10.78
N PRO A 350 0.12 -22.82 -10.63
CA PRO A 350 -0.81 -21.73 -10.92
C PRO A 350 -1.00 -21.57 -12.43
N THR A 351 -2.15 -22.03 -12.93
CA THR A 351 -2.49 -21.94 -14.36
C THR A 351 -3.43 -20.81 -14.73
N ASP A 352 -4.01 -20.12 -13.73
CA ASP A 352 -4.90 -18.99 -13.95
C ASP A 352 -4.13 -17.71 -14.28
N ASP A 353 -4.83 -16.73 -14.89
CA ASP A 353 -4.30 -15.39 -15.11
C ASP A 353 -4.35 -14.58 -13.80
N PHE A 354 -3.27 -13.87 -13.49
CA PHE A 354 -3.17 -13.00 -12.31
C PHE A 354 -2.74 -11.60 -12.71
N THR A 355 -3.20 -10.61 -11.94
CA THR A 355 -2.81 -9.22 -12.05
C THR A 355 -2.23 -8.74 -10.72
N VAL A 356 -1.15 -7.97 -10.78
CA VAL A 356 -0.56 -7.36 -9.58
C VAL A 356 -1.52 -6.34 -8.99
N THR A 357 -1.81 -6.46 -7.70
CA THR A 357 -2.69 -5.54 -6.95
C THR A 357 -1.98 -4.77 -5.86
N ASN A 358 -0.79 -5.22 -5.43
CA ASN A 358 -0.05 -4.56 -4.36
C ASN A 358 1.46 -4.70 -4.56
N THR A 359 2.16 -3.57 -4.52
CA THR A 359 3.63 -3.51 -4.53
C THR A 359 4.19 -2.93 -3.24
N PHE A 360 3.35 -2.47 -2.32
CA PHE A 360 3.78 -1.77 -1.11
C PHE A 360 4.63 -2.66 -0.20
N SER A 361 4.29 -3.94 -0.01
CA SER A 361 5.04 -4.83 0.89
C SER A 361 6.36 -5.36 0.32
N THR A 362 6.63 -5.18 -0.97
CA THR A 362 7.88 -5.62 -1.63
C THR A 362 9.13 -5.15 -0.88
N HIS A 363 9.12 -3.90 -0.44
CA HIS A 363 10.28 -3.29 0.21
C HIS A 363 10.50 -3.71 1.67
N GLN A 364 9.50 -4.29 2.33
CA GLN A 364 9.61 -4.71 3.74
C GLN A 364 9.74 -6.22 3.87
N PHE A 365 9.01 -6.97 3.05
CA PHE A 365 8.83 -8.41 3.22
C PHE A 365 9.06 -9.21 1.93
N GLY A 366 9.40 -8.55 0.81
CA GLY A 366 9.56 -9.26 -0.47
C GLY A 366 8.23 -9.85 -0.97
N GLU A 367 7.09 -9.26 -0.62
CA GLU A 367 5.77 -9.76 -1.00
C GLU A 367 5.16 -8.94 -2.13
N VAL A 368 4.49 -9.61 -3.06
CA VAL A 368 3.68 -9.01 -4.13
C VAL A 368 2.23 -9.45 -3.94
N GLY A 369 1.29 -8.51 -3.86
CA GLY A 369 -0.13 -8.86 -3.88
C GLY A 369 -0.60 -9.14 -5.30
N LEU A 370 -1.35 -10.22 -5.48
CA LEU A 370 -1.97 -10.62 -6.74
C LEU A 370 -3.50 -10.72 -6.60
N ALA A 371 -4.18 -10.46 -7.70
CA ALA A 371 -5.60 -10.70 -7.89
C ALA A 371 -5.79 -11.69 -9.03
N LEU A 372 -6.68 -12.66 -8.87
CA LEU A 372 -7.15 -13.49 -9.98
C LEU A 372 -7.80 -12.61 -11.07
N GLY A 373 -7.46 -12.88 -12.33
CA GLY A 373 -7.99 -12.20 -13.51
C GLY A 373 -7.07 -11.11 -14.04
N ASP A 374 -7.63 -10.24 -14.88
CA ASP A 374 -6.96 -9.18 -15.64
C ASP A 374 -7.04 -7.81 -14.95
N LYS A 375 -7.45 -7.76 -13.67
CA LYS A 375 -7.63 -6.52 -12.92
C LYS A 375 -7.14 -6.61 -11.48
N PRO A 376 -6.60 -5.52 -10.92
CA PRO A 376 -6.31 -5.45 -9.50
C PRO A 376 -7.58 -5.57 -8.64
N LEU A 377 -7.39 -5.73 -7.33
CA LEU A 377 -8.44 -5.57 -6.34
C LEU A 377 -8.83 -4.09 -6.26
N ILE A 378 -10.12 -3.83 -6.06
CA ILE A 378 -10.70 -2.49 -6.17
C ILE A 378 -11.13 -1.98 -4.81
N GLN A 379 -10.88 -0.70 -4.55
CA GLN A 379 -11.40 -0.03 -3.37
C GLN A 379 -12.94 -0.06 -3.38
N PRO A 380 -13.64 -0.54 -2.32
CA PRO A 380 -15.09 -0.68 -2.35
C PRO A 380 -15.85 0.62 -2.68
N THR A 381 -15.43 1.75 -2.11
CA THR A 381 -16.04 3.08 -2.34
C THR A 381 -15.64 3.73 -3.67
N GLU A 382 -14.86 3.06 -4.51
CA GLU A 382 -14.61 3.47 -5.90
C GLU A 382 -15.79 3.09 -6.80
N VAL A 383 -16.44 1.95 -6.53
CA VAL A 383 -17.45 1.37 -7.43
C VAL A 383 -18.82 1.17 -6.79
N ALA A 384 -18.92 1.33 -5.47
CA ALA A 384 -20.17 1.23 -4.73
C ALA A 384 -20.37 2.46 -3.83
N ASP A 385 -21.57 3.02 -3.89
CA ASP A 385 -22.06 4.06 -2.97
C ASP A 385 -21.80 3.64 -1.51
N ALA A 386 -21.14 4.53 -0.75
CA ALA A 386 -20.70 4.23 0.61
C ALA A 386 -21.87 3.92 1.57
N GLN A 387 -23.09 4.34 1.25
CA GLN A 387 -24.30 4.04 2.02
C GLN A 387 -24.96 2.72 1.59
N ASP A 388 -24.64 2.17 0.42
CA ASP A 388 -25.04 0.83 0.01
C ASP A 388 -24.09 -0.24 0.58
N THR A 389 -24.28 -0.51 1.88
CA THR A 389 -23.49 -1.54 2.59
C THR A 389 -23.61 -2.94 1.97
N ALA A 390 -24.64 -3.23 1.17
CA ALA A 390 -24.76 -4.53 0.51
C ALA A 390 -23.86 -4.59 -0.74
N ALA A 391 -23.79 -3.50 -1.51
CA ALA A 391 -22.85 -3.36 -2.61
C ALA A 391 -21.40 -3.36 -2.12
N ILE A 392 -21.07 -2.60 -1.06
CA ILE A 392 -19.73 -2.61 -0.43
C ILE A 392 -19.31 -4.03 -0.05
N ARG A 393 -20.16 -4.77 0.68
CA ARG A 393 -19.89 -6.16 1.07
C ARG A 393 -19.73 -7.10 -0.13
N ALA A 394 -20.36 -6.80 -1.27
CA ALA A 394 -20.20 -7.60 -2.47
C ALA A 394 -18.81 -7.37 -3.11
N VAL A 395 -18.31 -6.12 -3.13
CA VAL A 395 -16.96 -5.81 -3.61
C VAL A 395 -15.90 -6.41 -2.69
N GLU A 396 -16.07 -6.30 -1.37
CA GLU A 396 -15.16 -6.92 -0.39
C GLU A 396 -15.10 -8.45 -0.55
N ALA A 397 -16.24 -9.09 -0.77
CA ALA A 397 -16.31 -10.54 -1.00
C ALA A 397 -15.64 -10.95 -2.32
N ASP A 398 -15.80 -10.16 -3.38
CA ASP A 398 -15.10 -10.38 -4.65
C ASP A 398 -13.58 -10.24 -4.47
N ASN A 399 -13.13 -9.17 -3.83
CA ASN A 399 -11.71 -8.96 -3.56
C ASN A 399 -11.11 -10.11 -2.74
N ALA A 400 -11.78 -10.53 -1.67
CA ALA A 400 -11.33 -11.64 -0.83
C ALA A 400 -11.27 -12.97 -1.62
N ALA A 401 -12.20 -13.18 -2.54
CA ALA A 401 -12.21 -14.36 -3.40
C ALA A 401 -11.03 -14.38 -4.37
N ARG A 402 -10.65 -13.23 -4.94
CA ARG A 402 -9.57 -13.11 -5.95
C ARG A 402 -8.16 -12.96 -5.36
N ALA A 403 -8.03 -12.50 -4.12
CA ALA A 403 -6.74 -12.17 -3.52
C ALA A 403 -5.83 -13.39 -3.24
N ILE A 404 -4.55 -13.24 -3.56
CA ILE A 404 -3.46 -14.11 -3.10
C ILE A 404 -2.14 -13.31 -3.05
N VAL A 405 -1.24 -13.66 -2.14
CA VAL A 405 0.10 -13.06 -2.06
C VAL A 405 1.13 -13.94 -2.77
N LEU A 406 2.06 -13.38 -3.51
CA LEU A 406 3.30 -14.04 -3.90
C LEU A 406 4.41 -13.63 -2.92
N ASP A 407 4.99 -14.62 -2.26
CA ASP A 407 6.05 -14.46 -1.26
C ASP A 407 7.45 -14.53 -1.90
N ASP A 408 8.50 -14.21 -1.16
CA ASP A 408 9.90 -14.46 -1.53
C ASP A 408 10.48 -15.76 -0.93
N ALA A 409 9.68 -16.48 -0.14
CA ALA A 409 10.11 -17.68 0.58
C ALA A 409 11.28 -17.41 1.55
N SER A 410 11.20 -16.30 2.29
CA SER A 410 12.08 -15.95 3.38
C SER A 410 11.32 -15.38 4.58
N GLY A 411 11.80 -15.64 5.80
CA GLY A 411 11.32 -14.95 7.00
C GLY A 411 12.01 -13.60 7.20
N THR A 412 12.59 -13.01 6.14
CA THR A 412 13.47 -11.85 6.23
C THR A 412 12.66 -10.57 6.11
N THR A 413 12.97 -9.58 6.96
CA THR A 413 12.56 -8.19 6.72
C THR A 413 13.67 -7.39 6.05
N TYR A 414 13.28 -6.59 5.06
CA TYR A 414 14.12 -5.65 4.33
C TYR A 414 13.88 -4.19 4.77
N ALA A 415 13.15 -3.98 5.89
CA ALA A 415 12.87 -2.65 6.39
C ALA A 415 14.17 -1.84 6.65
N PRO A 416 14.15 -0.51 6.42
CA PRO A 416 15.30 0.34 6.72
C PRO A 416 15.71 0.19 8.18
N GLY A 417 17.02 0.04 8.44
CA GLY A 417 17.53 -0.21 9.80
C GLY A 417 17.67 -1.68 10.19
N THR A 418 17.16 -2.62 9.38
CA THR A 418 17.27 -4.07 9.61
C THR A 418 18.21 -4.72 8.59
N ASN A 419 17.86 -5.88 8.00
CA ASN A 419 18.64 -6.51 6.95
C ASN A 419 18.63 -5.72 5.64
N GLY A 420 17.68 -4.79 5.47
CA GLY A 420 17.59 -3.89 4.31
C GLY A 420 18.86 -3.08 4.04
N LYS A 421 19.71 -2.85 5.06
CA LYS A 421 21.03 -2.20 4.88
C LYS A 421 22.03 -3.06 4.11
N THR A 422 21.83 -4.38 4.08
CA THR A 422 22.80 -5.37 3.58
C THR A 422 22.25 -6.29 2.49
N LEU A 423 20.92 -6.42 2.41
CA LEU A 423 20.21 -7.24 1.45
C LEU A 423 19.33 -6.35 0.58
N THR A 424 19.20 -6.71 -0.68
CA THR A 424 18.28 -6.06 -1.60
C THR A 424 16.98 -6.85 -1.65
N PRO A 425 15.82 -6.22 -1.40
CA PRO A 425 14.53 -6.90 -1.49
C PRO A 425 14.29 -7.44 -2.91
N PRO A 426 13.65 -8.62 -3.04
CA PRO A 426 13.26 -9.16 -4.34
C PRO A 426 12.09 -8.37 -4.95
N TYR A 427 11.75 -8.69 -6.20
CA TYR A 427 10.64 -8.06 -6.94
C TYR A 427 10.79 -6.55 -7.20
N LEU A 428 11.97 -5.96 -6.94
CA LEU A 428 12.32 -4.60 -7.30
C LEU A 428 13.30 -4.57 -8.47
N SER A 429 12.96 -3.86 -9.55
CA SER A 429 13.85 -3.64 -10.69
C SER A 429 13.43 -2.43 -11.51
N ASN A 430 14.40 -1.65 -11.98
CA ASN A 430 14.16 -0.56 -12.92
C ASN A 430 13.95 -1.02 -14.37
N THR A 431 14.32 -2.26 -14.69
CA THR A 431 14.26 -2.80 -16.07
C THR A 431 13.18 -3.87 -16.25
N ALA A 432 12.78 -4.52 -15.17
CA ALA A 432 11.66 -5.46 -15.09
C ALA A 432 10.81 -5.15 -13.84
N PRO A 433 10.16 -3.97 -13.80
CA PRO A 433 9.42 -3.52 -12.63
C PRO A 433 8.18 -4.40 -12.40
N VAL A 434 7.90 -4.69 -11.12
CA VAL A 434 6.61 -5.24 -10.70
C VAL A 434 5.71 -4.07 -10.31
N ARG A 435 4.56 -3.94 -10.96
CA ARG A 435 3.69 -2.75 -10.89
C ARG A 435 2.24 -3.15 -10.75
N VAL A 436 1.46 -2.42 -9.96
CA VAL A 436 0.00 -2.62 -9.91
C VAL A 436 -0.60 -2.50 -11.31
N GLY A 437 -1.53 -3.39 -11.64
CA GLY A 437 -2.15 -3.50 -12.97
C GLY A 437 -1.36 -4.36 -13.96
N ALA A 438 -0.10 -4.72 -13.68
CA ALA A 438 0.66 -5.60 -14.58
C ALA A 438 0.17 -7.06 -14.50
N ALA A 439 0.11 -7.73 -15.65
CA ALA A 439 -0.12 -9.18 -15.71
C ALA A 439 1.05 -9.95 -15.08
N ALA A 440 0.74 -10.99 -14.31
CA ALA A 440 1.67 -11.92 -13.71
C ALA A 440 1.47 -13.32 -14.31
N THR A 441 2.53 -13.90 -14.86
CA THR A 441 2.52 -15.25 -15.45
C THR A 441 3.49 -16.14 -14.70
N PHE A 442 2.99 -17.24 -14.13
CA PHE A 442 3.82 -18.24 -13.46
C PHE A 442 4.57 -19.11 -14.48
N THR A 443 5.85 -19.33 -14.23
CA THR A 443 6.75 -20.16 -15.03
C THR A 443 7.20 -21.44 -14.32
N ASP A 444 7.00 -21.49 -13.01
CA ASP A 444 7.39 -22.59 -12.15
C ASP A 444 6.29 -22.89 -11.12
N ASP A 445 6.29 -24.13 -10.61
CA ASP A 445 5.41 -24.55 -9.52
C ASP A 445 5.74 -23.75 -8.24
N VAL A 446 4.76 -23.66 -7.34
CA VAL A 446 4.86 -23.00 -6.03
C VAL A 446 4.25 -23.89 -4.95
N ILE A 447 4.36 -23.49 -3.69
CA ILE A 447 3.55 -24.04 -2.61
C ILE A 447 2.36 -23.11 -2.38
N LEU A 448 1.14 -23.65 -2.38
CA LEU A 448 -0.04 -22.90 -1.90
C LEU A 448 -0.17 -23.10 -0.39
N THR A 449 -0.09 -22.03 0.40
CA THR A 449 -0.11 -22.14 1.86
C THR A 449 -0.63 -20.86 2.52
N GLN A 450 -0.88 -20.89 3.83
CA GLN A 450 -1.10 -19.69 4.63
C GLN A 450 0.20 -19.26 5.34
N GLY A 451 0.33 -17.97 5.67
CA GLY A 451 1.49 -17.49 6.43
C GLY A 451 1.58 -15.97 6.51
N GLY A 452 2.78 -15.46 6.78
CA GLY A 452 3.07 -14.04 6.91
C GLY A 452 2.95 -13.54 8.35
N SER A 453 2.24 -12.43 8.55
CA SER A 453 2.04 -11.86 9.89
C SER A 453 1.16 -12.77 10.77
N PRO A 454 1.62 -13.21 11.96
CA PRO A 454 0.80 -14.03 12.84
C PRO A 454 -0.52 -13.38 13.30
N SER A 455 -0.60 -12.04 13.29
CA SER A 455 -1.82 -11.31 13.66
C SER A 455 -2.81 -11.14 12.51
N ALA A 456 -2.38 -11.37 11.27
CA ALA A 456 -3.20 -11.18 10.07
C ALA A 456 -2.63 -12.05 8.93
N PRO A 457 -2.76 -13.38 9.02
CA PRO A 457 -2.16 -14.28 8.05
C PRO A 457 -2.89 -14.27 6.70
N THR A 458 -2.15 -14.47 5.61
CA THR A 458 -2.67 -14.47 4.25
C THR A 458 -2.33 -15.77 3.54
N TYR A 459 -3.25 -16.25 2.69
CA TYR A 459 -2.92 -17.29 1.73
C TYR A 459 -1.96 -16.74 0.67
N ARG A 460 -0.96 -17.56 0.33
CA ARG A 460 0.17 -17.16 -0.48
C ARG A 460 0.67 -18.29 -1.37
N PHE A 461 1.22 -17.89 -2.50
CA PHE A 461 2.13 -18.69 -3.31
C PHE A 461 3.54 -18.50 -2.76
N GLN A 462 4.11 -19.58 -2.23
CA GLN A 462 5.47 -19.59 -1.75
C GLN A 462 6.39 -20.25 -2.79
N PRO A 463 7.41 -19.52 -3.30
CA PRO A 463 8.41 -20.10 -4.18
C PRO A 463 9.09 -21.35 -3.60
N LEU A 464 9.46 -22.31 -4.44
CA LEU A 464 10.14 -23.54 -4.00
C LEU A 464 11.57 -23.29 -3.46
N GLN A 465 12.14 -22.14 -3.81
CA GLN A 465 13.44 -21.65 -3.35
C GLN A 465 13.31 -20.16 -3.04
N THR A 466 14.13 -19.65 -2.12
CA THR A 466 14.11 -18.22 -1.78
C THR A 466 14.45 -17.35 -2.99
N VAL A 467 13.61 -16.36 -3.25
CA VAL A 467 13.81 -15.32 -4.26
C VAL A 467 14.64 -14.20 -3.62
N SER A 468 15.69 -13.76 -4.30
CA SER A 468 16.56 -12.69 -3.79
C SER A 468 16.73 -11.58 -4.83
N GLY A 469 16.76 -10.32 -4.40
CA GLY A 469 17.07 -9.19 -5.26
C GLY A 469 18.58 -8.98 -5.47
N PRO A 470 18.98 -8.11 -6.41
CA PRO A 470 18.13 -7.38 -7.36
C PRO A 470 17.73 -8.20 -8.60
N ASP A 471 18.45 -9.28 -8.93
CA ASP A 471 18.21 -10.11 -10.12
C ASP A 471 17.12 -11.17 -9.86
N TYR A 472 15.98 -10.74 -9.32
CA TYR A 472 14.89 -11.64 -8.90
C TYR A 472 14.35 -12.50 -10.05
N THR A 473 14.42 -12.01 -11.30
CA THR A 473 13.92 -12.69 -12.51
C THR A 473 14.56 -14.04 -12.78
N ALA A 474 15.73 -14.32 -12.20
CA ALA A 474 16.39 -15.62 -12.33
C ALA A 474 15.86 -16.69 -11.35
N THR A 475 15.19 -16.27 -10.27
CA THR A 475 14.74 -17.14 -9.18
C THR A 475 13.24 -17.05 -8.89
N SER A 476 12.57 -16.03 -9.42
CA SER A 476 11.13 -15.83 -9.28
C SER A 476 10.35 -16.94 -9.99
N PRO A 477 9.28 -17.48 -9.38
CA PRO A 477 8.40 -18.43 -10.07
C PRO A 477 7.45 -17.75 -11.06
N ALA A 478 7.47 -16.41 -11.14
CA ALA A 478 6.61 -15.63 -12.00
C ALA A 478 7.38 -14.53 -12.76
N THR A 479 6.89 -14.22 -13.95
CA THR A 479 7.28 -13.06 -14.75
C THR A 479 6.16 -12.03 -14.76
N PHE A 480 6.52 -10.75 -14.83
CA PHE A 480 5.57 -9.63 -14.81
C PHE A 480 5.69 -8.82 -16.09
N GLU A 481 4.54 -8.39 -16.62
CA GLU A 481 4.51 -7.44 -17.72
C GLU A 481 5.09 -6.08 -17.29
N ASN A 482 5.83 -5.44 -18.19
CA ASN A 482 6.26 -4.06 -17.98
C ASN A 482 5.26 -3.12 -18.67
N THR A 483 4.35 -2.55 -17.88
CA THR A 483 3.29 -1.63 -18.34
C THR A 483 3.72 -0.16 -18.38
N ARG A 484 5.02 0.15 -18.20
CA ARG A 484 5.52 1.53 -18.22
C ARG A 484 5.38 2.15 -19.61
N THR A 485 4.83 3.37 -19.67
CA THR A 485 4.78 4.21 -20.86
C THR A 485 5.65 5.46 -20.66
N ASP A 486 6.24 5.96 -21.73
CA ASP A 486 7.12 7.14 -21.69
C ASP A 486 6.34 8.48 -21.65
N ALA A 487 5.04 8.43 -21.97
CA ALA A 487 4.10 9.56 -21.99
C ALA A 487 2.65 9.02 -21.84
N PRO A 488 1.66 9.90 -21.58
CA PRO A 488 0.24 9.52 -21.59
C PRO A 488 -0.22 8.88 -22.90
N ASP A 489 -1.29 8.08 -22.86
CA ASP A 489 -1.87 7.46 -24.05
C ASP A 489 -2.67 8.47 -24.88
N GLU A 490 -2.02 9.01 -25.91
CA GLU A 490 -2.62 9.94 -26.86
C GLU A 490 -3.91 9.40 -27.49
N ALA A 491 -4.01 8.08 -27.72
CA ALA A 491 -5.20 7.50 -28.32
C ALA A 491 -6.42 7.55 -27.39
N ARG A 492 -6.20 7.56 -26.06
CA ARG A 492 -7.27 7.76 -25.07
C ARG A 492 -7.63 9.25 -24.95
N ILE A 493 -6.64 10.14 -24.99
CA ILE A 493 -6.83 11.60 -24.94
C ILE A 493 -7.55 12.13 -26.19
N GLU A 494 -7.36 11.49 -27.34
CA GLU A 494 -7.97 11.86 -28.63
C GLU A 494 -9.10 10.91 -29.08
N ALA A 495 -9.70 10.16 -28.15
CA ALA A 495 -10.71 9.14 -28.45
C ALA A 495 -11.93 9.68 -29.23
N ASP A 496 -12.33 10.93 -28.95
CA ASP A 496 -13.48 11.62 -29.53
C ASP A 496 -13.10 12.77 -30.49
N GLY A 497 -11.81 13.04 -30.72
CA GLY A 497 -11.34 14.11 -31.62
C GLY A 497 -9.87 14.50 -31.38
N GLU A 498 -9.30 15.31 -32.28
CA GLU A 498 -7.96 15.90 -32.06
C GLU A 498 -8.08 17.01 -31.00
N SER A 499 -7.14 17.05 -30.04
CA SER A 499 -7.14 18.06 -28.98
C SER A 499 -6.37 19.32 -29.39
N ASP A 500 -6.94 20.50 -29.12
CA ASP A 500 -6.23 21.79 -29.25
C ASP A 500 -5.38 22.10 -28.02
N LEU A 501 -5.86 21.66 -26.85
CA LEU A 501 -5.25 21.88 -25.55
C LEU A 501 -5.32 20.61 -24.72
N LYS A 502 -4.29 20.39 -23.91
CA LYS A 502 -4.30 19.40 -22.83
C LYS A 502 -4.25 20.07 -21.47
N VAL A 503 -5.05 19.60 -20.54
CA VAL A 503 -5.03 20.07 -19.15
C VAL A 503 -4.84 18.89 -18.22
N ALA A 504 -4.14 19.09 -17.10
CA ALA A 504 -3.86 17.99 -16.18
C ALA A 504 -3.86 18.41 -14.72
N SER A 505 -4.10 17.46 -13.81
CA SER A 505 -3.81 17.60 -12.38
C SER A 505 -2.70 16.66 -11.95
N PHE A 506 -1.82 17.12 -11.07
CA PHE A 506 -0.74 16.30 -10.56
C PHE A 506 -0.36 16.67 -9.11
N ASN A 507 -0.54 15.73 -8.19
CA ASN A 507 0.00 15.83 -6.83
C ASN A 507 1.49 15.45 -6.87
N VAL A 508 2.39 16.35 -6.46
CA VAL A 508 3.85 16.19 -6.62
C VAL A 508 4.61 15.82 -5.33
N LEU A 509 3.91 15.25 -4.34
CA LEU A 509 4.51 14.64 -3.14
C LEU A 509 5.42 15.57 -2.32
N ASN A 510 4.83 16.48 -1.55
CA ASN A 510 5.50 17.50 -0.73
C ASN A 510 6.72 18.13 -1.43
N TYR A 511 6.53 18.85 -2.53
CA TYR A 511 7.59 19.60 -3.18
C TYR A 511 7.85 20.91 -2.42
N PHE A 512 8.87 20.86 -1.56
CA PHE A 512 9.30 21.96 -0.71
C PHE A 512 10.71 22.39 -1.07
N THR A 513 10.90 23.70 -1.20
CA THR A 513 12.19 24.33 -1.50
C THR A 513 12.87 24.83 -0.23
N THR A 514 12.10 24.99 0.86
CA THR A 514 12.64 25.16 2.21
C THR A 514 12.91 23.79 2.83
N LEU A 515 14.19 23.48 3.02
CA LEU A 515 14.69 22.15 3.36
C LEU A 515 14.79 21.91 4.86
N GLY A 516 14.78 20.64 5.28
CA GLY A 516 14.98 20.25 6.68
C GLY A 516 16.40 20.46 7.19
N ASP A 517 17.37 20.46 6.29
CA ASP A 517 18.79 20.72 6.47
C ASP A 517 19.27 21.50 5.24
N ALA A 518 19.36 22.82 5.36
CA ALA A 518 19.66 23.67 4.21
C ALA A 518 21.16 23.73 3.86
N ASP A 519 22.04 23.26 4.75
CA ASP A 519 23.49 23.32 4.57
C ASP A 519 24.19 21.97 4.41
N ASP A 520 23.41 20.87 4.38
CA ASP A 520 23.86 19.51 4.05
C ASP A 520 24.92 19.03 5.05
N ASP A 521 24.72 19.34 6.34
CA ASP A 521 25.59 18.90 7.42
C ASP A 521 25.06 17.65 8.17
N ASN A 522 23.89 17.17 7.74
CA ASN A 522 23.09 16.08 8.30
C ASN A 522 22.65 16.35 9.76
N VAL A 523 22.42 17.61 10.08
CA VAL A 523 21.87 18.11 11.36
C VAL A 523 20.64 18.95 11.07
N GLY A 524 19.49 18.50 11.59
CA GLY A 524 18.23 19.18 11.33
C GLY A 524 18.20 20.64 11.78
N ASP A 525 17.86 21.51 10.85
CA ASP A 525 17.61 22.92 11.08
C ASP A 525 16.27 23.12 11.79
N GLY A 526 16.17 24.14 12.64
CA GLY A 526 14.89 24.51 13.27
C GLY A 526 14.23 23.42 14.14
N GLY A 527 14.94 22.34 14.48
CA GLY A 527 14.36 21.18 15.17
C GLY A 527 13.73 20.13 14.26
N CYS A 528 13.93 20.23 12.94
CA CYS A 528 13.56 19.21 11.98
C CYS A 528 14.23 17.87 12.33
N THR A 529 13.50 16.79 12.07
CA THR A 529 13.96 15.40 12.13
C THR A 529 13.86 14.80 10.73
N THR A 530 14.64 13.77 10.46
CA THR A 530 14.73 13.15 9.13
C THR A 530 14.27 11.69 9.13
N PHE A 531 13.87 11.20 7.96
CA PHE A 531 13.90 9.78 7.64
C PHE A 531 15.27 9.45 7.02
N PRO A 532 16.17 8.77 7.78
CA PRO A 532 17.52 8.53 7.32
C PRO A 532 17.63 7.27 6.44
N ASP A 533 18.59 7.32 5.54
CA ASP A 533 19.03 6.21 4.70
C ASP A 533 19.85 5.15 5.49
N LYS A 534 20.42 4.19 4.76
CA LYS A 534 21.20 3.11 5.39
C LYS A 534 22.50 3.61 6.04
N ASP A 535 23.07 4.70 5.56
CA ASP A 535 24.32 5.32 6.03
C ASP A 535 24.06 6.37 7.15
N GLY A 536 22.80 6.70 7.38
CA GLY A 536 22.36 7.66 8.40
C GLY A 536 22.15 9.07 7.87
N ASP A 537 22.22 9.26 6.55
CA ASP A 537 21.97 10.52 5.86
C ASP A 537 20.48 10.74 5.67
N GLY A 538 19.99 11.95 5.88
CA GLY A 538 18.58 12.24 5.70
C GLY A 538 18.18 12.26 4.23
N ASN A 539 17.00 11.72 3.88
CA ASN A 539 16.43 11.87 2.53
C ASN A 539 15.20 12.79 2.49
N SER A 540 14.43 12.81 3.58
CA SER A 540 13.18 13.58 3.66
C SER A 540 12.85 13.96 5.10
N VAL A 541 12.10 15.04 5.27
CA VAL A 541 11.71 15.56 6.58
C VAL A 541 10.72 14.60 7.26
N GLY A 542 11.10 14.12 8.44
CA GLY A 542 10.29 13.25 9.31
C GLY A 542 9.37 14.00 10.29
N GLY A 543 9.58 15.30 10.47
CA GLY A 543 8.75 16.17 11.31
C GLY A 543 9.55 17.06 12.25
N GLY A 544 8.89 17.67 13.23
CA GLY A 544 9.54 18.57 14.22
C GLY A 544 9.65 20.04 13.78
N CYS A 545 9.27 20.36 12.54
CA CYS A 545 9.31 21.69 11.96
C CYS A 545 8.18 21.90 10.94
N GLU A 546 8.15 23.04 10.24
CA GLU A 546 7.12 23.37 9.23
C GLU A 546 7.44 22.80 7.85
N GLN A 547 8.72 22.65 7.54
CA GLN A 547 9.22 22.03 6.32
C GLN A 547 8.69 20.62 6.13
N ARG A 548 8.44 20.24 4.88
CA ARG A 548 8.09 18.89 4.44
C ARG A 548 9.00 18.54 3.26
N GLY A 549 8.87 17.33 2.72
CA GLY A 549 9.60 16.97 1.50
C GLY A 549 11.08 16.70 1.73
N ALA A 550 11.93 17.21 0.82
CA ALA A 550 13.37 16.96 0.78
C ALA A 550 14.10 17.35 2.07
N TRP A 551 15.07 16.51 2.47
CA TRP A 551 15.89 16.80 3.64
C TRP A 551 16.96 17.85 3.32
N ASP A 552 17.74 17.63 2.26
CA ASP A 552 18.85 18.50 1.85
C ASP A 552 18.76 18.96 0.38
N PRO A 553 19.70 19.81 -0.12
CA PRO A 553 19.68 20.28 -1.51
C PRO A 553 19.86 19.16 -2.55
N GLN A 554 20.49 18.04 -2.19
CA GLN A 554 20.65 16.88 -3.07
C GLN A 554 19.35 16.10 -3.20
N ASP A 555 18.58 15.96 -2.12
CA ASP A 555 17.25 15.35 -2.14
C ASP A 555 16.27 16.19 -2.93
N LEU A 556 16.31 17.51 -2.76
CA LEU A 556 15.51 18.41 -3.60
C LEU A 556 15.85 18.22 -5.07
N ALA A 557 17.14 18.11 -5.41
CA ALA A 557 17.55 17.85 -6.79
C ALA A 557 17.03 16.50 -7.32
N ARG A 558 17.05 15.43 -6.51
CA ARG A 558 16.49 14.11 -6.87
C ARG A 558 14.98 14.18 -7.10
N GLN A 559 14.24 14.77 -6.17
CA GLN A 559 12.79 14.95 -6.27
C GLN A 559 12.42 15.81 -7.49
N GLN A 560 13.06 16.97 -7.64
CA GLN A 560 12.80 17.91 -8.71
C GLN A 560 13.08 17.31 -10.09
N ALA A 561 14.14 16.50 -10.25
CA ALA A 561 14.46 15.85 -11.51
C ALA A 561 13.32 14.93 -11.99
N LYS A 562 12.76 14.12 -11.08
CA LYS A 562 11.61 13.24 -11.37
C LYS A 562 10.36 14.04 -11.74
N ILE A 563 10.03 15.08 -10.97
CA ILE A 563 8.84 15.92 -11.20
C ILE A 563 8.97 16.66 -12.54
N VAL A 564 10.14 17.22 -12.85
CA VAL A 564 10.41 17.88 -14.14
C VAL A 564 10.27 16.89 -15.29
N SER A 565 10.83 15.69 -15.16
CA SER A 565 10.68 14.64 -16.16
C SER A 565 9.22 14.26 -16.38
N ALA A 566 8.42 14.14 -15.32
CA ALA A 566 7.00 13.81 -15.40
C ALA A 566 6.20 14.94 -16.07
N ILE A 567 6.30 16.19 -15.59
CA ILE A 567 5.52 17.32 -16.13
C ILE A 567 5.86 17.60 -17.60
N ASN A 568 7.14 17.54 -18.00
CA ASN A 568 7.51 17.79 -19.39
C ASN A 568 7.10 16.65 -20.34
N ALA A 569 7.00 15.41 -19.85
CA ALA A 569 6.54 14.25 -20.63
C ALA A 569 5.00 14.10 -20.66
N LEU A 570 4.31 14.66 -19.66
CA LEU A 570 2.84 14.74 -19.59
C LEU A 570 2.24 15.51 -20.78
N ASP A 571 3.04 16.42 -21.37
CA ASP A 571 2.68 17.27 -22.51
C ASP A 571 1.40 18.11 -22.35
N ALA A 572 0.96 18.35 -21.12
CA ALA A 572 -0.14 19.26 -20.84
C ALA A 572 0.22 20.73 -21.11
N ASP A 573 -0.77 21.56 -21.40
CA ASP A 573 -0.65 23.01 -21.59
C ASP A 573 -0.99 23.81 -20.34
N VAL A 574 -1.83 23.26 -19.47
CA VAL A 574 -2.15 23.80 -18.13
C VAL A 574 -2.10 22.65 -17.13
N VAL A 575 -1.34 22.82 -16.05
CA VAL A 575 -1.22 21.80 -15.00
C VAL A 575 -1.59 22.41 -13.65
N GLY A 576 -2.56 21.78 -12.98
CA GLY A 576 -2.87 22.02 -11.58
C GLY A 576 -1.97 21.16 -10.71
N LEU A 577 -1.26 21.79 -9.77
CA LEU A 577 -0.32 21.13 -8.88
C LEU A 577 -0.85 21.15 -7.45
N MET A 578 -0.77 20.00 -6.80
CA MET A 578 -1.00 19.84 -5.36
C MET A 578 0.31 19.47 -4.68
N GLU A 579 0.36 19.60 -3.34
CA GLU A 579 1.56 19.29 -2.55
C GLU A 579 2.76 20.20 -2.85
N ILE A 580 2.51 21.46 -3.21
CA ILE A 580 3.53 22.51 -3.34
C ILE A 580 3.69 23.22 -1.99
N GLU A 581 4.91 23.56 -1.59
CA GLU A 581 5.14 24.41 -0.43
C GLU A 581 4.40 25.75 -0.56
N ASN A 582 3.70 26.14 0.51
CA ASN A 582 3.19 27.48 0.68
C ASN A 582 4.31 28.40 1.20
N SER A 583 5.17 28.86 0.31
CA SER A 583 6.35 29.67 0.67
C SER A 583 5.97 30.95 1.42
N LEU A 584 4.80 31.54 1.16
CA LEU A 584 4.30 32.69 1.94
C LEU A 584 4.16 32.38 3.45
N VAL A 585 3.84 31.13 3.80
CA VAL A 585 3.75 30.67 5.20
C VAL A 585 5.14 30.30 5.73
N VAL A 586 5.93 29.57 4.93
CA VAL A 586 7.17 28.94 5.39
C VAL A 586 8.35 29.94 5.45
N ASP A 587 8.55 30.75 4.41
CA ASP A 587 9.68 31.69 4.32
C ASP A 587 9.28 33.17 4.12
N GLY A 588 8.01 33.42 3.78
CA GLY A 588 7.41 34.74 3.59
C GLY A 588 7.42 35.24 2.14
N ASP A 589 7.99 34.50 1.19
CA ASP A 589 8.08 34.86 -0.22
C ASP A 589 7.06 34.05 -1.04
N ALA A 590 5.89 34.64 -1.29
CA ALA A 590 4.81 33.98 -2.02
C ALA A 590 5.26 33.42 -3.38
N ASP A 591 4.77 32.22 -3.70
CA ASP A 591 5.01 31.48 -4.96
C ASP A 591 6.47 31.05 -5.22
N GLU A 592 7.40 31.20 -4.26
CA GLU A 592 8.83 30.84 -4.45
C GLU A 592 9.02 29.39 -4.91
N ALA A 593 8.40 28.42 -4.24
CA ALA A 593 8.54 27.00 -4.60
C ALA A 593 8.01 26.71 -6.03
N THR A 594 6.88 27.32 -6.40
CA THR A 594 6.30 27.18 -7.74
C THR A 594 7.21 27.79 -8.80
N GLU A 595 7.76 28.98 -8.56
CA GLU A 595 8.67 29.65 -9.49
C GLU A 595 10.00 28.90 -9.62
N THR A 596 10.49 28.29 -8.53
CA THR A 596 11.68 27.41 -8.56
C THR A 596 11.42 26.17 -9.42
N LEU A 597 10.26 25.52 -9.28
CA LEU A 597 9.87 24.41 -10.17
C LEU A 597 9.75 24.86 -11.64
N VAL A 598 9.11 25.99 -11.91
CA VAL A 598 8.98 26.56 -13.26
C VAL A 598 10.35 26.89 -13.87
N ALA A 599 11.29 27.38 -13.07
CA ALA A 599 12.66 27.61 -13.52
C ALA A 599 13.34 26.29 -13.92
N ALA A 600 13.15 25.22 -13.15
CA ALA A 600 13.69 23.90 -13.46
C ALA A 600 13.05 23.29 -14.73
N LEU A 601 11.72 23.39 -14.87
CA LEU A 601 10.99 22.97 -16.07
C LEU A 601 11.50 23.69 -17.32
N ASN A 602 11.70 25.01 -17.23
CA ASN A 602 12.22 25.83 -18.31
C ASN A 602 13.71 25.57 -18.60
N ALA A 603 14.49 25.10 -17.63
CA ALA A 603 15.87 24.69 -17.87
C ALA A 603 15.94 23.43 -18.76
N ASP A 604 14.96 22.54 -18.63
CA ASP A 604 14.85 21.30 -19.41
C ASP A 604 14.11 21.51 -20.75
N ALA A 605 12.89 22.06 -20.73
CA ALA A 605 12.05 22.26 -21.92
C ALA A 605 12.45 23.48 -22.77
N GLY A 606 13.24 24.40 -22.21
CA GLY A 606 13.66 25.64 -22.84
C GLY A 606 12.99 26.87 -22.23
N ALA A 607 13.74 27.97 -22.15
CA ALA A 607 13.33 29.17 -21.42
C ALA A 607 12.03 29.79 -21.96
N GLY A 608 11.08 30.04 -21.06
CA GLY A 608 9.79 30.67 -21.37
C GLY A 608 8.74 29.70 -21.92
N THR A 609 8.97 28.39 -21.83
CA THR A 609 7.99 27.35 -22.15
C THR A 609 6.88 27.34 -21.11
N TRP A 610 7.24 27.36 -19.83
CA TRP A 610 6.33 27.35 -18.70
C TRP A 610 6.31 28.70 -17.98
N ALA A 611 5.17 29.06 -17.42
CA ALA A 611 4.99 30.16 -16.49
C ALA A 611 4.17 29.72 -15.27
N ALA A 612 4.51 30.25 -14.10
CA ALA A 612 3.66 30.13 -12.91
C ALA A 612 2.43 31.03 -13.07
N ASN A 613 1.28 30.57 -12.60
CA ASN A 613 0.13 31.41 -12.33
C ASN A 613 0.29 32.02 -10.92
N PRO A 614 0.38 33.36 -10.80
CA PRO A 614 0.44 34.02 -9.50
C PRO A 614 -0.71 33.61 -8.57
N SER A 615 -0.39 33.42 -7.29
CA SER A 615 -1.39 33.21 -6.24
C SER A 615 -2.41 34.35 -6.19
N SER A 616 -3.65 34.01 -5.80
CA SER A 616 -4.73 34.99 -5.68
C SER A 616 -4.46 35.99 -4.56
N THR A 617 -4.72 37.27 -4.82
CA THR A 617 -4.72 38.29 -3.77
C THR A 617 -5.91 38.19 -2.79
N GLU A 618 -6.85 37.27 -3.06
CA GLU A 618 -8.00 37.01 -2.20
C GLU A 618 -7.66 36.09 -1.02
N LEU A 619 -6.54 35.34 -1.08
CA LEU A 619 -6.11 34.40 -0.03
C LEU A 619 -6.14 35.05 1.38
N PRO A 620 -6.44 34.27 2.43
CA PRO A 620 -6.50 34.76 3.81
C PRO A 620 -5.12 35.25 4.31
N PRO A 621 -4.99 35.74 5.55
CA PRO A 621 -3.66 35.97 6.13
C PRO A 621 -2.84 34.68 6.19
N ALA A 622 -1.53 34.74 5.95
CA ALA A 622 -0.63 33.57 5.96
C ALA A 622 -0.73 32.71 7.24
N ALA A 623 -0.98 33.34 8.39
CA ALA A 623 -1.13 32.63 9.67
C ALA A 623 -2.39 31.74 9.76
N GLU A 624 -3.29 31.82 8.79
CA GLU A 624 -4.51 31.01 8.68
C GLU A 624 -4.42 29.97 7.55
N MET A 625 -3.30 29.91 6.82
CA MET A 625 -3.09 28.97 5.72
C MET A 625 -2.33 27.71 6.16
N ASP A 626 -2.50 26.63 5.40
CA ASP A 626 -1.66 25.44 5.48
C ASP A 626 -0.25 25.72 4.92
N VAL A 627 0.76 24.98 5.38
CA VAL A 627 2.14 25.03 4.87
C VAL A 627 2.25 24.42 3.47
N ILE A 628 1.22 23.70 3.02
CA ILE A 628 1.06 23.20 1.66
C ILE A 628 0.04 24.09 0.93
N SER A 629 0.24 24.32 -0.36
CA SER A 629 -0.68 25.07 -1.24
C SER A 629 -0.94 24.33 -2.55
N ASN A 630 -1.97 24.78 -3.26
CA ASN A 630 -2.23 24.44 -4.66
C ASN A 630 -1.56 25.49 -5.56
N ALA A 631 -1.08 25.06 -6.73
CA ALA A 631 -0.51 25.96 -7.74
C ALA A 631 -1.04 25.63 -9.13
N ILE A 632 -0.90 26.58 -10.07
CA ILE A 632 -1.18 26.36 -11.49
C ILE A 632 0.04 26.79 -12.29
N ILE A 633 0.49 25.94 -13.20
CA ILE A 633 1.50 26.29 -14.22
C ILE A 633 0.89 26.14 -15.60
N TYR A 634 1.36 26.92 -16.56
CA TYR A 634 0.81 26.88 -17.92
C TYR A 634 1.87 27.22 -18.97
N LYS A 635 1.63 26.78 -20.21
CA LYS A 635 2.43 27.14 -21.38
C LYS A 635 1.89 28.44 -22.00
N PRO A 636 2.61 29.59 -21.93
CA PRO A 636 2.12 30.87 -22.48
C PRO A 636 1.96 30.87 -24.01
N ALA A 637 2.52 29.88 -24.68
CA ALA A 637 2.35 29.64 -26.10
C ALA A 637 0.98 29.03 -26.46
N ALA A 638 0.33 28.35 -25.52
CA ALA A 638 -0.93 27.63 -25.71
C ALA A 638 -2.15 28.41 -25.17
N VAL A 639 -1.99 29.11 -24.04
CA VAL A 639 -3.09 29.85 -23.39
C VAL A 639 -2.69 31.26 -22.94
N GLU A 640 -3.68 32.13 -22.78
CA GLU A 640 -3.57 33.39 -22.04
C GLU A 640 -4.44 33.36 -20.79
N ARG A 641 -3.98 33.98 -19.70
CA ARG A 641 -4.83 34.19 -18.51
C ARG A 641 -5.91 35.21 -18.80
N THR A 642 -7.16 34.90 -18.47
CA THR A 642 -8.30 35.81 -18.51
C THR A 642 -8.62 36.29 -17.09
N GLY A 643 -8.23 37.52 -16.80
CA GLY A 643 -8.36 38.10 -15.46
C GLY A 643 -7.29 37.62 -14.47
N GLU A 644 -7.51 37.89 -13.19
CA GLU A 644 -6.64 37.46 -12.09
C GLU A 644 -7.10 36.11 -11.51
N ALA A 645 -6.17 35.42 -10.86
CA ALA A 645 -6.46 34.20 -10.12
C ALA A 645 -7.45 34.49 -8.96
N ARG A 646 -8.24 33.48 -8.60
CA ARG A 646 -9.33 33.57 -7.63
C ARG A 646 -9.15 32.53 -6.53
N ALA A 647 -9.59 32.88 -5.32
CA ALA A 647 -9.60 31.98 -4.17
C ALA A 647 -10.87 32.24 -3.30
N LEU A 648 -11.13 31.39 -2.30
CA LEU A 648 -12.26 31.56 -1.37
C LEU A 648 -12.05 32.76 -0.43
N GLY A 649 -10.80 33.04 -0.09
CA GLY A 649 -10.34 34.13 0.75
C GLY A 649 -10.84 34.06 2.18
N ALA A 650 -11.57 35.07 2.64
CA ALA A 650 -12.11 35.04 4.01
C ALA A 650 -13.07 33.85 4.27
N LEU A 651 -13.53 33.14 3.23
CA LEU A 651 -14.36 31.94 3.32
C LEU A 651 -13.55 30.64 3.46
N SER A 652 -12.22 30.71 3.56
CA SER A 652 -11.33 29.58 3.89
C SER A 652 -10.63 29.76 5.25
N GLY A 653 -10.80 30.91 5.90
CA GLY A 653 -10.16 31.23 7.18
C GLY A 653 -10.74 30.46 8.37
N SER A 654 -10.29 30.80 9.57
CA SER A 654 -10.64 30.06 10.80
C SER A 654 -12.15 29.84 10.98
N GLY A 655 -12.56 28.56 11.12
CA GLY A 655 -13.95 28.15 11.33
C GLY A 655 -14.75 27.93 10.04
N GLU A 656 -14.13 28.09 8.87
CA GLU A 656 -14.72 27.78 7.57
C GLU A 656 -14.24 26.42 7.04
N ALA A 657 -14.80 25.95 5.92
CA ALA A 657 -14.60 24.57 5.43
C ALA A 657 -13.15 24.18 5.11
N PHE A 658 -12.30 25.16 4.80
CA PHE A 658 -10.89 24.97 4.46
C PHE A 658 -9.94 25.40 5.57
N ASP A 659 -10.43 25.65 6.79
CA ASP A 659 -9.56 26.05 7.92
C ASP A 659 -8.53 24.98 8.33
N ASN A 660 -8.72 23.75 7.85
CA ASN A 660 -7.87 22.60 8.10
C ASN A 660 -7.32 21.94 6.82
N ALA A 661 -7.47 22.58 5.66
CA ALA A 661 -7.09 22.04 4.35
C ALA A 661 -6.52 23.11 3.42
N ARG A 662 -6.10 22.68 2.23
CA ARG A 662 -5.46 23.55 1.24
C ARG A 662 -6.53 24.27 0.44
N GLU A 663 -6.43 25.59 0.37
CA GLU A 663 -7.44 26.40 -0.29
C GLU A 663 -7.45 26.20 -1.82
N PRO A 664 -8.64 26.09 -2.45
CA PRO A 664 -8.75 26.06 -3.90
C PRO A 664 -8.25 27.33 -4.58
N ILE A 665 -7.58 27.16 -5.72
CA ILE A 665 -7.20 28.27 -6.61
C ILE A 665 -7.85 28.09 -7.98
N ALA A 666 -8.40 29.16 -8.53
CA ALA A 666 -9.02 29.15 -9.85
C ALA A 666 -8.40 30.19 -10.79
N GLN A 667 -8.21 29.82 -12.05
CA GLN A 667 -7.78 30.72 -13.11
C GLN A 667 -8.59 30.43 -14.39
N ALA A 668 -9.12 31.49 -15.00
CA ALA A 668 -9.69 31.36 -16.33
C ALA A 668 -8.61 31.49 -17.40
N PHE A 669 -8.62 30.60 -18.40
CA PHE A 669 -7.68 30.60 -19.51
C PHE A 669 -8.42 30.70 -20.83
N THR A 670 -7.89 31.48 -21.76
CA THR A 670 -8.36 31.51 -23.15
C THR A 670 -7.32 30.84 -24.06
N PRO A 671 -7.70 29.83 -24.86
CA PRO A 671 -6.81 29.19 -25.83
C PRO A 671 -6.27 30.22 -26.82
N LYS A 672 -5.00 30.10 -27.19
CA LYS A 672 -4.40 30.88 -28.28
C LYS A 672 -5.03 30.44 -29.61
N GLY A 673 -5.83 31.32 -30.19
CA GLY A 673 -6.55 31.03 -31.44
C GLY A 673 -8.06 30.83 -31.23
N GLY A 674 -8.48 30.53 -30.00
CA GLY A 674 -9.88 30.55 -29.58
C GLY A 674 -10.28 31.89 -28.97
N ASP A 675 -11.57 32.05 -28.69
CA ASP A 675 -12.13 33.26 -28.06
C ASP A 675 -12.94 32.98 -26.78
N GLN A 676 -13.21 31.72 -26.46
CA GLN A 676 -13.94 31.31 -25.25
C GLN A 676 -12.96 30.92 -24.13
N PRO A 677 -13.04 31.55 -22.95
CA PRO A 677 -12.30 31.08 -21.79
C PRO A 677 -12.93 29.82 -21.19
N PHE A 678 -12.11 28.98 -20.58
CA PHE A 678 -12.54 27.94 -19.64
C PHE A 678 -12.02 28.27 -18.24
N LEU A 679 -12.73 27.84 -17.20
CA LEU A 679 -12.33 28.02 -15.81
C LEU A 679 -11.68 26.74 -15.28
N PHE A 680 -10.44 26.86 -14.82
CA PHE A 680 -9.66 25.76 -14.25
C PHE A 680 -9.51 25.97 -12.75
N VAL A 681 -10.03 25.03 -11.95
CA VAL A 681 -10.10 25.13 -10.48
C VAL A 681 -9.35 23.95 -9.85
N VAL A 682 -8.23 24.23 -9.19
CA VAL A 682 -7.40 23.22 -8.53
C VAL A 682 -7.79 23.13 -7.06
N ASN A 683 -7.99 21.90 -6.58
CA ASN A 683 -8.41 21.61 -5.22
C ASN A 683 -7.50 20.57 -4.57
N HIS A 684 -7.44 20.60 -3.24
CA HIS A 684 -6.75 19.57 -2.48
C HIS A 684 -7.41 19.42 -1.10
N PHE A 685 -8.33 18.47 -0.99
CA PHE A 685 -9.19 18.30 0.19
C PHE A 685 -8.43 17.67 1.36
N LYS A 686 -9.09 17.60 2.52
CA LYS A 686 -8.48 17.05 3.73
C LYS A 686 -8.12 15.57 3.56
N SER A 687 -6.88 15.22 3.91
CA SER A 687 -6.37 13.85 3.82
C SER A 687 -7.15 12.84 4.67
N LYS A 688 -7.42 11.67 4.08
CA LYS A 688 -8.11 10.52 4.72
C LYS A 688 -7.37 9.95 5.94
N GLY A 689 -6.10 10.28 6.14
CA GLY A 689 -5.29 9.86 7.30
C GLY A 689 -5.41 10.77 8.53
N SER A 690 -6.17 11.87 8.43
CA SER A 690 -6.23 12.92 9.45
C SER A 690 -7.68 13.20 9.90
N GLY A 691 -7.85 13.82 11.06
CA GLY A 691 -9.20 14.10 11.59
C GLY A 691 -9.89 12.86 12.17
N ALA A 692 -11.20 12.97 12.40
CA ALA A 692 -11.99 11.89 13.01
C ALA A 692 -12.58 10.95 11.95
N ASP A 693 -12.65 9.66 12.27
CA ASP A 693 -13.47 8.69 11.55
C ASP A 693 -14.95 8.90 11.94
N ASP A 694 -15.82 9.04 10.94
CA ASP A 694 -17.26 9.16 11.14
C ASP A 694 -17.99 7.80 11.05
N GLY A 695 -17.25 6.72 10.83
CA GLY A 695 -17.74 5.34 10.77
C GLY A 695 -18.46 4.98 9.47
N THR A 696 -18.34 5.80 8.43
CA THR A 696 -18.98 5.57 7.12
C THR A 696 -18.16 4.67 6.19
N GLY A 697 -16.92 4.33 6.56
CA GLY A 697 -16.02 3.53 5.72
C GLY A 697 -15.31 4.34 4.62
N GLN A 698 -15.45 5.67 4.64
CA GLN A 698 -14.88 6.58 3.63
C GLN A 698 -13.52 7.16 4.04
N GLY A 699 -12.93 6.65 5.13
CA GLY A 699 -11.71 7.20 5.76
C GLY A 699 -11.99 8.39 6.67
N ASN A 700 -10.96 8.86 7.39
CA ASN A 700 -11.11 9.97 8.32
C ASN A 700 -11.46 11.29 7.60
N ALA A 701 -11.94 12.28 8.36
CA ALA A 701 -12.30 13.62 7.90
C ALA A 701 -13.34 13.66 6.76
N ASN A 702 -14.13 12.60 6.58
CA ASN A 702 -15.22 12.61 5.60
C ASN A 702 -16.20 13.81 5.78
N PRO A 703 -16.64 14.17 7.01
CA PRO A 703 -17.48 15.36 7.19
C PRO A 703 -16.83 16.67 6.75
N ASP A 704 -15.50 16.80 6.95
CA ASP A 704 -14.75 17.99 6.52
C ASP A 704 -14.66 18.04 4.99
N ARG A 705 -14.38 16.90 4.34
CA ARG A 705 -14.38 16.79 2.86
C ARG A 705 -15.75 17.09 2.25
N VAL A 706 -16.85 16.69 2.89
CA VAL A 706 -18.21 17.06 2.47
C VAL A 706 -18.44 18.57 2.59
N ALA A 707 -17.96 19.20 3.67
CA ALA A 707 -18.03 20.66 3.83
C ALA A 707 -17.19 21.38 2.76
N GLN A 708 -16.02 20.86 2.43
CA GLN A 708 -15.13 21.37 1.38
C GLN A 708 -15.76 21.28 -0.01
N ALA A 709 -16.34 20.13 -0.36
CA ALA A 709 -17.11 19.95 -1.59
C ALA A 709 -18.28 20.93 -1.68
N THR A 710 -18.98 21.15 -0.56
CA THR A 710 -20.10 22.10 -0.47
C THR A 710 -19.65 23.54 -0.69
N ALA A 711 -18.53 23.94 -0.08
CA ALA A 711 -17.96 25.28 -0.26
C ALA A 711 -17.50 25.50 -1.72
N LEU A 712 -16.86 24.50 -2.33
CA LEU A 712 -16.45 24.54 -3.73
C LEU A 712 -17.65 24.71 -4.67
N ARG A 713 -18.69 23.89 -4.49
CA ARG A 713 -19.96 23.97 -5.23
C ARG A 713 -20.57 25.38 -5.19
N ASP A 714 -20.57 26.01 -4.02
CA ASP A 714 -21.24 27.30 -3.81
C ASP A 714 -20.42 28.48 -4.36
N TRP A 715 -19.08 28.37 -4.35
CA TRP A 715 -18.16 29.43 -4.78
C TRP A 715 -17.99 29.50 -6.31
N VAL A 716 -17.79 28.35 -6.95
CA VAL A 716 -17.40 28.28 -8.38
C VAL A 716 -18.37 28.99 -9.33
N PRO A 717 -19.71 28.92 -9.18
CA PRO A 717 -20.64 29.61 -10.08
C PRO A 717 -20.44 31.14 -10.12
N GLY A 718 -20.00 31.74 -9.01
CA GLY A 718 -19.68 33.17 -8.95
C GLY A 718 -18.44 33.51 -9.77
N VAL A 719 -17.38 32.71 -9.62
CA VAL A 719 -16.14 32.85 -10.39
C VAL A 719 -16.36 32.60 -11.87
N GLN A 720 -17.15 31.58 -12.21
CA GLN A 720 -17.55 31.26 -13.58
C GLN A 720 -18.26 32.47 -14.23
N GLN A 721 -19.25 33.05 -13.55
CA GLN A 721 -19.96 34.22 -14.04
C GLN A 721 -19.04 35.44 -14.25
N GLU A 722 -18.10 35.67 -13.35
CA GLU A 722 -17.18 36.82 -13.42
C GLU A 722 -16.10 36.66 -14.50
N SER A 723 -15.63 35.44 -14.74
CA SER A 723 -14.66 35.13 -15.80
C SER A 723 -15.29 35.06 -17.19
N GLY A 724 -16.59 34.78 -17.27
CA GLY A 724 -17.31 34.56 -18.54
C GLY A 724 -17.00 33.20 -19.16
N ALA A 725 -16.40 32.28 -18.42
CA ALA A 725 -16.13 30.92 -18.88
C ALA A 725 -17.40 30.06 -18.87
N GLU A 726 -17.68 29.38 -19.98
CA GLU A 726 -18.79 28.41 -20.03
C GLU A 726 -18.35 27.04 -19.50
N GLY A 727 -17.19 26.55 -19.96
CA GLY A 727 -16.56 25.33 -19.46
C GLY A 727 -15.91 25.53 -18.09
N VAL A 728 -16.16 24.60 -17.18
CA VAL A 728 -15.54 24.57 -15.84
C VAL A 728 -14.97 23.19 -15.58
N LEU A 729 -13.72 23.17 -15.14
CA LEU A 729 -12.99 21.98 -14.72
C LEU A 729 -12.60 22.12 -13.25
N LEU A 730 -13.09 21.21 -12.41
CA LEU A 730 -12.60 21.04 -11.04
C LEU A 730 -11.59 19.90 -11.07
N VAL A 731 -10.34 20.19 -10.74
CA VAL A 731 -9.26 19.21 -10.83
C VAL A 731 -8.53 19.08 -9.50
N GLY A 732 -7.85 17.96 -9.31
CA GLY A 732 -6.91 17.75 -8.23
C GLY A 732 -7.30 16.61 -7.30
N ASP A 733 -6.68 16.58 -6.13
CA ASP A 733 -6.83 15.52 -5.13
C ASP A 733 -8.01 15.83 -4.20
N PHE A 734 -9.15 15.19 -4.47
CA PHE A 734 -10.34 15.31 -3.64
C PHE A 734 -10.27 14.48 -2.36
N ASN A 735 -9.21 13.67 -2.19
CA ASN A 735 -9.03 12.72 -1.11
C ASN A 735 -10.26 11.84 -0.88
N SER A 736 -11.00 11.55 -1.95
CA SER A 736 -12.25 10.81 -1.93
C SER A 736 -12.34 9.93 -3.16
N TYR A 737 -12.79 8.70 -2.98
CA TYR A 737 -13.06 7.78 -4.09
C TYR A 737 -14.37 8.14 -4.79
N SER A 738 -14.56 7.67 -6.03
CA SER A 738 -15.63 8.14 -6.93
C SER A 738 -17.05 8.04 -6.38
N GLN A 739 -17.35 7.10 -5.48
CA GLN A 739 -18.69 6.91 -4.89
C GLN A 739 -18.82 7.45 -3.45
N GLU A 740 -17.87 8.27 -3.00
CA GLU A 740 -17.91 8.89 -1.68
C GLU A 740 -18.71 10.20 -1.64
N ASP A 741 -19.22 10.53 -0.45
CA ASP A 741 -20.10 11.68 -0.19
C ASP A 741 -19.58 13.01 -0.77
N PRO A 742 -18.28 13.37 -0.67
CA PRO A 742 -17.78 14.62 -1.22
C PRO A 742 -17.95 14.71 -2.74
N LEU A 743 -17.75 13.61 -3.47
CA LEU A 743 -17.97 13.57 -4.92
C LEU A 743 -19.46 13.63 -5.24
N GLN A 744 -20.30 12.96 -4.46
CA GLN A 744 -21.76 13.02 -4.64
C GLN A 744 -22.31 14.45 -4.53
N VAL A 745 -21.73 15.29 -3.67
CA VAL A 745 -22.09 16.72 -3.58
C VAL A 745 -21.83 17.45 -4.90
N LEU A 746 -20.71 17.17 -5.55
CA LEU A 746 -20.30 17.81 -6.81
C LEU A 746 -21.08 17.25 -8.00
N TYR A 747 -21.35 15.94 -8.03
CA TYR A 747 -22.20 15.33 -9.05
C TYR A 747 -23.62 15.90 -9.03
N GLN A 748 -24.20 16.06 -7.85
CA GLN A 748 -25.52 16.69 -7.68
C GLN A 748 -25.54 18.17 -8.11
N ALA A 749 -24.36 18.80 -8.18
CA ALA A 749 -24.21 20.17 -8.67
C ALA A 749 -24.08 20.28 -10.20
N GLY A 750 -24.07 19.15 -10.92
CA GLY A 750 -23.98 19.11 -12.38
C GLY A 750 -22.56 18.96 -12.92
N TYR A 751 -21.61 18.50 -12.10
CA TYR A 751 -20.31 18.05 -12.58
C TYR A 751 -20.33 16.54 -12.85
N THR A 752 -19.54 16.09 -13.81
CA THR A 752 -19.35 14.67 -14.14
C THR A 752 -17.87 14.35 -14.00
N ASN A 753 -17.53 13.22 -13.38
CA ASN A 753 -16.17 12.72 -13.42
C ASN A 753 -15.88 12.18 -14.82
N ILE A 754 -14.82 12.67 -15.47
CA ILE A 754 -14.48 12.22 -16.83
C ILE A 754 -13.99 10.78 -16.87
N GLU A 755 -13.54 10.26 -15.73
CA GLU A 755 -13.04 8.89 -15.53
C GLU A 755 -14.18 7.86 -15.37
N ASP A 756 -15.43 8.31 -15.25
CA ASP A 756 -16.58 7.41 -15.10
C ASP A 756 -16.89 6.69 -16.42
N GLY A 757 -17.19 5.39 -16.32
CA GLY A 757 -17.75 4.62 -17.44
C GLY A 757 -16.75 3.82 -18.28
N GLU A 758 -15.47 3.80 -17.91
CA GLU A 758 -14.42 3.04 -18.61
C GLU A 758 -14.57 1.51 -18.50
N GLY A 759 -15.28 1.03 -17.47
CA GLY A 759 -15.68 -0.37 -17.36
C GLY A 759 -14.48 -1.32 -17.32
N ALA A 760 -14.20 -2.01 -18.43
CA ALA A 760 -13.07 -2.94 -18.53
C ALA A 760 -11.71 -2.22 -18.50
N ASP A 761 -11.65 -1.02 -19.07
CA ASP A 761 -10.41 -0.28 -19.37
C ASP A 761 -10.08 0.80 -18.30
N ALA A 762 -10.72 0.69 -17.13
CA ALA A 762 -10.59 1.64 -16.03
C ALA A 762 -9.16 1.75 -15.50
N GLU A 763 -8.65 2.97 -15.46
CA GLU A 763 -7.39 3.32 -14.80
C GLU A 763 -7.64 3.99 -13.44
N TYR A 764 -6.64 4.00 -12.57
CA TYR A 764 -6.77 4.49 -11.20
C TYR A 764 -5.62 5.41 -10.82
N SER A 765 -5.91 6.52 -10.13
CA SER A 765 -4.87 7.49 -9.76
C SER A 765 -4.08 7.10 -8.50
N TYR A 766 -4.59 6.13 -7.73
CA TYR A 766 -4.09 5.80 -6.40
C TYR A 766 -4.20 4.30 -6.07
N SER A 767 -3.28 3.82 -5.23
CA SER A 767 -3.30 2.44 -4.70
C SER A 767 -2.96 2.44 -3.22
N PHE A 768 -3.85 1.89 -2.40
CA PHE A 768 -3.68 1.84 -0.95
C PHE A 768 -4.10 0.49 -0.39
N SER A 769 -3.25 -0.09 0.47
CA SER A 769 -3.48 -1.42 1.07
C SER A 769 -3.78 -2.52 0.05
N GLY A 770 -3.22 -2.39 -1.17
CA GLY A 770 -3.42 -3.33 -2.26
C GLY A 770 -4.76 -3.19 -3.00
N LEU A 771 -5.50 -2.11 -2.77
CA LEU A 771 -6.74 -1.78 -3.46
C LEU A 771 -6.51 -0.56 -4.36
N SER A 772 -6.98 -0.64 -5.60
CA SER A 772 -6.89 0.45 -6.58
C SER A 772 -8.18 1.27 -6.60
N GLY A 773 -8.03 2.59 -6.76
CA GLY A 773 -9.11 3.57 -6.89
C GLY A 773 -8.53 4.95 -7.21
N SER A 774 -9.37 5.94 -7.47
CA SER A 774 -8.89 7.30 -7.78
C SER A 774 -9.19 8.25 -6.61
N LEU A 775 -8.21 9.09 -6.27
CA LEU A 775 -8.41 10.23 -5.37
C LEU A 775 -8.25 11.57 -6.12
N ASP A 776 -7.51 11.53 -7.23
CA ASP A 776 -7.33 12.62 -8.16
C ASP A 776 -8.38 12.48 -9.24
N HIS A 777 -9.13 13.56 -9.46
CA HIS A 777 -10.21 13.57 -10.43
C HIS A 777 -10.18 14.83 -11.29
N VAL A 778 -10.72 14.71 -12.50
CA VAL A 778 -11.15 15.86 -13.31
C VAL A 778 -12.67 15.83 -13.44
N LEU A 779 -13.34 16.78 -12.77
CA LEU A 779 -14.78 16.94 -12.83
C LEU A 779 -15.15 18.07 -13.78
N ALA A 780 -15.89 17.76 -14.83
CA ALA A 780 -16.29 18.68 -15.88
C ALA A 780 -17.79 19.00 -15.82
N ASN A 781 -18.16 20.26 -16.06
CA ASN A 781 -19.55 20.61 -16.32
C ASN A 781 -19.94 20.30 -17.78
N ASP A 782 -21.22 20.39 -18.13
CA ASP A 782 -21.73 20.07 -19.48
C ASP A 782 -20.96 20.74 -20.63
N ALA A 783 -20.57 22.01 -20.49
CA ALA A 783 -19.86 22.75 -21.53
C ALA A 783 -18.41 22.28 -21.69
N ALA A 784 -17.72 21.94 -20.60
CA ALA A 784 -16.40 21.36 -20.66
C ALA A 784 -16.43 19.92 -21.20
N LEU A 785 -17.47 19.14 -20.91
CA LEU A 785 -17.68 17.81 -21.49
C LEU A 785 -17.92 17.86 -23.00
N GLU A 786 -18.65 18.88 -23.49
CA GLU A 786 -18.86 19.06 -24.94
C GLU A 786 -17.55 19.36 -25.68
N ALA A 787 -16.59 20.00 -25.00
CA ALA A 787 -15.25 20.28 -25.53
C ALA A 787 -14.25 19.13 -25.31
N MET A 788 -14.60 18.09 -24.56
CA MET A 788 -13.69 17.00 -24.24
C MET A 788 -13.39 16.14 -25.47
N THR A 789 -12.11 15.82 -25.69
CA THR A 789 -11.69 14.87 -26.73
C THR A 789 -11.35 13.49 -26.18
N GLY A 790 -11.17 13.36 -24.87
CA GLY A 790 -10.71 12.15 -24.22
C GLY A 790 -9.87 12.45 -22.98
N HIS A 791 -9.39 11.40 -22.30
CA HIS A 791 -8.54 11.51 -21.12
C HIS A 791 -7.67 10.27 -20.90
N ASP A 792 -6.68 10.39 -20.03
CA ASP A 792 -5.78 9.30 -19.61
C ASP A 792 -5.37 9.51 -18.15
N ILE A 793 -5.20 8.43 -17.39
CA ILE A 793 -4.49 8.47 -16.12
C ILE A 793 -3.11 7.88 -16.37
N TRP A 794 -2.09 8.73 -16.45
CA TRP A 794 -0.76 8.25 -16.77
C TRP A 794 -0.14 7.56 -15.56
N ASN A 795 -0.32 6.23 -15.48
CA ASN A 795 0.10 5.43 -14.33
C ASN A 795 1.63 5.31 -14.23
N ILE A 796 2.28 6.31 -13.64
CA ILE A 796 3.74 6.37 -13.42
C ILE A 796 4.14 6.23 -11.95
N ASN A 797 3.20 6.30 -11.01
CA ASN A 797 3.43 6.56 -9.59
C ASN A 797 2.75 5.55 -8.67
N SER A 798 1.42 5.49 -8.66
CA SER A 798 0.67 4.80 -7.61
C SER A 798 0.90 3.29 -7.62
N GLY A 799 1.13 2.72 -8.80
CA GLY A 799 1.44 1.29 -8.97
C GLY A 799 2.89 0.90 -8.74
N GLU A 800 3.82 1.86 -8.61
CA GLU A 800 5.25 1.61 -8.42
C GLU A 800 5.60 1.31 -6.96
N SER A 801 6.70 0.59 -6.73
CA SER A 801 7.23 0.43 -5.38
C SER A 801 7.77 1.75 -4.82
N ILE A 802 7.48 2.02 -3.54
CA ILE A 802 7.98 3.20 -2.82
C ILE A 802 9.52 3.29 -2.81
N TYR A 803 10.25 2.18 -2.98
CA TYR A 803 11.72 2.20 -3.03
C TYR A 803 12.29 2.91 -4.28
N MET A 804 11.47 3.20 -5.29
CA MET A 804 11.86 3.98 -6.47
C MET A 804 11.68 5.49 -6.28
N GLU A 805 11.05 5.91 -5.17
CA GLU A 805 10.84 7.30 -4.77
C GLU A 805 12.14 7.93 -4.26
N TYR A 806 12.32 9.24 -4.44
CA TYR A 806 13.51 9.94 -3.93
C TYR A 806 13.66 9.78 -2.41
N SER A 807 12.55 9.73 -1.66
CA SER A 807 12.53 9.64 -0.19
C SER A 807 13.08 8.31 0.35
N ARG A 808 13.32 7.32 -0.53
CA ARG A 808 13.89 6.00 -0.22
C ARG A 808 15.25 5.78 -0.88
N TYR A 809 15.85 6.86 -1.40
CA TYR A 809 17.20 6.82 -1.95
C TYR A 809 18.19 6.14 -0.99
N ASN A 810 19.06 5.27 -1.50
CA ASN A 810 20.10 4.59 -0.71
C ASN A 810 19.57 3.78 0.51
N TYR A 811 18.31 3.33 0.51
CA TYR A 811 17.78 2.49 1.60
C TYR A 811 18.27 1.04 1.54
N SER A 812 18.74 0.58 0.38
CA SER A 812 19.29 -0.76 0.16
C SER A 812 20.66 -0.71 -0.52
N PRO A 813 21.43 -1.82 -0.57
CA PRO A 813 22.69 -1.89 -1.34
C PRO A 813 22.53 -1.62 -2.83
N THR A 814 21.33 -1.85 -3.38
CA THR A 814 20.99 -1.53 -4.76
C THR A 814 20.27 -0.18 -4.79
N ASP A 815 20.74 0.72 -5.65
CA ASP A 815 20.08 1.98 -5.93
C ASP A 815 18.97 1.77 -6.96
N PHE A 816 17.74 2.09 -6.56
CA PHE A 816 16.56 2.01 -7.42
C PHE A 816 16.11 3.38 -7.92
N HIS A 817 16.72 4.47 -7.45
CA HIS A 817 16.37 5.80 -7.90
C HIS A 817 16.80 6.03 -9.36
N THR A 818 15.95 6.70 -10.12
CA THR A 818 16.26 7.21 -11.47
C THR A 818 15.63 8.58 -11.65
N ASP A 819 16.20 9.41 -12.50
CA ASP A 819 15.69 10.77 -12.78
C ASP A 819 14.41 10.77 -13.65
N GLY A 820 13.94 9.59 -14.08
CA GLY A 820 12.73 9.45 -14.90
C GLY A 820 11.43 9.67 -14.12
N PRO A 821 10.28 9.68 -14.81
CA PRO A 821 9.00 10.10 -14.24
C PRO A 821 8.44 9.12 -13.21
N PHE A 822 8.89 7.86 -13.24
CA PHE A 822 8.33 6.78 -12.42
C PHE A 822 8.58 7.00 -10.93
N ARG A 823 7.52 6.87 -10.12
CA ARG A 823 7.52 7.14 -8.68
C ARG A 823 8.08 8.53 -8.35
N SER A 824 7.67 9.53 -9.14
CA SER A 824 7.83 10.96 -8.84
C SER A 824 6.88 11.41 -7.73
N SER A 825 5.77 10.69 -7.55
CA SER A 825 4.77 10.88 -6.50
C SER A 825 4.19 9.53 -6.07
N ASP A 826 3.29 9.54 -5.10
CA ASP A 826 2.37 8.44 -4.77
C ASP A 826 1.03 8.53 -5.50
N HIS A 827 0.77 9.63 -6.21
CA HIS A 827 -0.42 9.87 -7.04
C HIS A 827 -0.08 9.91 -8.52
N ASP A 828 -0.93 9.34 -9.38
CA ASP A 828 -0.78 9.45 -10.84
C ASP A 828 -1.43 10.75 -11.37
N PRO A 829 -0.81 11.42 -12.36
CA PRO A 829 -1.44 12.56 -13.01
C PRO A 829 -2.61 12.14 -13.90
N VAL A 830 -3.67 12.95 -13.88
CA VAL A 830 -4.84 12.81 -14.76
C VAL A 830 -4.76 13.89 -15.83
N VAL A 831 -4.88 13.52 -17.11
CA VAL A 831 -4.83 14.45 -18.24
C VAL A 831 -6.08 14.34 -19.12
N MET A 832 -6.59 15.49 -19.56
CA MET A 832 -7.79 15.63 -20.39
C MET A 832 -7.45 16.45 -21.64
N GLY A 833 -7.93 16.00 -22.80
CA GLY A 833 -7.86 16.75 -24.05
C GLY A 833 -9.10 17.61 -24.28
N LEU A 834 -8.91 18.78 -24.90
CA LEU A 834 -9.96 19.78 -25.15
C LEU A 834 -9.88 20.31 -26.60
N ASP A 835 -11.03 20.33 -27.28
CA ASP A 835 -11.29 20.99 -28.56
C ASP A 835 -11.97 22.35 -28.28
N LEU A 836 -11.21 23.43 -28.39
CA LEU A 836 -11.62 24.79 -27.97
C LEU A 836 -11.27 25.87 -28.98
N VAL A 837 -10.66 25.51 -30.10
CA VAL A 837 -10.29 26.41 -31.19
C VAL A 837 -11.13 26.03 -32.40
N GLU A 838 -11.98 26.96 -32.86
CA GLU A 838 -12.74 26.71 -34.08
C GLU A 838 -11.79 26.36 -35.23
N ASP A 839 -11.98 25.14 -35.76
CA ASP A 839 -11.36 24.69 -36.99
C ASP A 839 -11.45 25.79 -38.06
N VAL A 840 -10.31 26.23 -38.58
CA VAL A 840 -10.30 27.08 -39.76
C VAL A 840 -10.80 26.23 -40.92
N VAL A 841 -12.10 26.28 -41.18
CA VAL A 841 -12.71 25.61 -42.33
C VAL A 841 -11.98 26.11 -43.57
N GLU A 842 -11.04 25.30 -44.07
CA GLU A 842 -10.35 25.60 -45.31
C GLU A 842 -11.46 25.70 -46.37
N PRO A 843 -11.62 26.86 -47.06
CA PRO A 843 -12.69 27.01 -48.01
C PRO A 843 -12.57 25.87 -49.03
N PRO A 844 -13.68 25.17 -49.37
CA PRO A 844 -13.62 24.03 -50.27
C PRO A 844 -12.86 24.46 -51.52
N ALA A 845 -11.80 23.71 -51.87
CA ALA A 845 -10.92 24.02 -52.99
C ALA A 845 -11.76 24.45 -54.19
N ALA A 846 -11.60 25.70 -54.66
CA ALA A 846 -12.58 26.25 -55.59
C ALA A 846 -12.65 25.42 -56.87
N GLU A 847 -13.87 25.05 -57.26
CA GLU A 847 -14.07 24.24 -58.44
C GLU A 847 -13.52 24.96 -59.68
N PRO A 848 -12.70 24.28 -60.52
CA PRO A 848 -12.20 24.88 -61.74
C PRO A 848 -13.36 25.21 -62.68
N ALA A 849 -13.44 26.46 -63.14
CA ALA A 849 -14.43 26.91 -64.11
C ALA A 849 -13.86 26.84 -65.55
N LEU A 850 -14.64 26.30 -66.49
CA LEU A 850 -14.24 26.13 -67.88
C LEU A 850 -15.14 26.94 -68.84
N THR A 851 -14.51 27.72 -69.71
CA THR A 851 -15.19 28.45 -70.79
C THR A 851 -14.67 28.03 -72.16
N VAL A 852 -15.59 27.71 -73.07
CA VAL A 852 -15.25 27.29 -74.44
C VAL A 852 -15.76 28.31 -75.45
N SER A 853 -14.87 28.77 -76.32
CA SER A 853 -15.22 29.59 -77.48
C SER A 853 -14.74 28.95 -78.77
N SER A 854 -15.60 28.95 -79.79
CA SER A 854 -15.30 28.44 -81.13
C SER A 854 -15.28 29.60 -82.13
N THR A 855 -14.25 29.65 -82.99
CA THR A 855 -14.12 30.66 -84.03
C THR A 855 -13.73 30.01 -85.37
N PRO A 856 -14.53 30.15 -86.44
CA PRO A 856 -15.85 30.78 -86.49
C PRO A 856 -16.98 29.86 -85.97
N LYS A 857 -18.05 30.44 -85.39
CA LYS A 857 -19.25 29.69 -84.95
C LYS A 857 -20.12 29.15 -86.10
N LYS A 858 -19.91 29.63 -87.33
CA LYS A 858 -20.61 29.22 -88.55
C LYS A 858 -19.61 28.93 -89.66
N VAL A 859 -19.63 27.73 -90.22
CA VAL A 859 -18.62 27.23 -91.18
C VAL A 859 -19.24 26.55 -92.40
N LYS A 860 -18.57 26.60 -93.56
CA LYS A 860 -18.98 25.84 -94.75
C LYS A 860 -18.42 24.43 -94.70
N ALA A 861 -19.26 23.44 -95.05
CA ALA A 861 -18.89 22.04 -95.04
C ALA A 861 -17.64 21.78 -95.90
N GLY A 862 -16.68 21.01 -95.38
CA GLY A 862 -15.43 20.62 -96.06
C GLY A 862 -14.42 21.74 -96.34
N LYS A 863 -14.71 23.01 -96.00
CA LYS A 863 -13.86 24.16 -96.37
C LYS A 863 -13.24 24.92 -95.20
N THR A 864 -13.98 25.14 -94.11
CA THR A 864 -13.55 26.06 -93.05
C THR A 864 -13.10 25.29 -91.81
N LYS A 865 -11.86 25.49 -91.38
CA LYS A 865 -11.35 24.98 -90.09
C LYS A 865 -11.94 25.77 -88.93
N VAL A 866 -12.12 25.13 -87.79
CA VAL A 866 -12.57 25.80 -86.55
C VAL A 866 -11.45 25.76 -85.53
N THR A 867 -11.23 26.89 -84.85
CA THR A 867 -10.35 26.93 -83.68
C THR A 867 -11.20 27.04 -82.43
N LEU A 868 -10.99 26.11 -81.50
CA LEU A 868 -11.52 26.17 -80.14
C LEU A 868 -10.48 26.80 -79.23
N ARG A 869 -10.92 27.75 -78.42
CA ARG A 869 -10.16 28.30 -77.31
C ARG A 869 -10.91 27.94 -76.02
N VAL A 870 -10.25 27.15 -75.19
CA VAL A 870 -10.75 26.70 -73.89
C VAL A 870 -9.94 27.42 -72.82
N LYS A 871 -10.59 28.22 -71.97
CA LYS A 871 -9.97 28.89 -70.84
C LYS A 871 -10.49 28.24 -69.56
N VAL A 872 -9.58 27.84 -68.70
CA VAL A 872 -9.86 27.22 -67.40
C VAL A 872 -9.25 28.09 -66.31
N THR A 873 -10.01 28.38 -65.28
CA THR A 873 -9.59 29.14 -64.11
C THR A 873 -9.95 28.40 -62.83
N ALA A 874 -9.10 28.50 -61.82
CA ALA A 874 -9.36 28.08 -60.45
C ALA A 874 -8.98 29.27 -59.55
N ASP A 875 -9.82 29.65 -58.60
CA ASP A 875 -9.60 30.82 -57.73
C ASP A 875 -9.39 32.16 -58.46
N GLY A 876 -10.04 32.35 -59.61
CA GLY A 876 -9.83 33.54 -60.45
C GLY A 876 -8.48 33.55 -61.20
N GLU A 877 -7.58 32.63 -60.88
CA GLU A 877 -6.28 32.47 -61.52
C GLU A 877 -6.30 31.43 -62.65
N PRO A 878 -5.36 31.49 -63.62
CA PRO A 878 -5.36 30.56 -64.73
C PRO A 878 -4.91 29.14 -64.34
N ALA A 879 -5.73 28.13 -64.65
CA ALA A 879 -5.44 26.72 -64.34
C ALA A 879 -4.40 26.13 -65.32
N ARG A 880 -3.13 26.06 -64.90
CA ARG A 880 -1.98 25.69 -65.75
C ARG A 880 -1.75 24.17 -65.80
N GLY A 881 -1.39 23.65 -66.97
CA GLY A 881 -0.84 22.30 -67.12
C GLY A 881 -1.86 21.15 -67.12
N GLY A 882 -3.17 21.41 -67.12
CA GLY A 882 -4.18 20.37 -67.23
C GLY A 882 -4.55 20.05 -68.69
N THR A 883 -5.12 18.87 -68.92
CA THR A 883 -5.43 18.36 -70.27
C THR A 883 -6.85 18.70 -70.65
N VAL A 884 -7.03 19.48 -71.71
CA VAL A 884 -8.32 19.68 -72.38
C VAL A 884 -8.55 18.60 -73.42
N THR A 885 -9.66 17.88 -73.31
CA THR A 885 -10.14 16.86 -74.23
C THR A 885 -11.43 17.35 -74.90
N VAL A 886 -11.45 17.38 -76.24
CA VAL A 886 -12.62 17.74 -77.05
C VAL A 886 -13.08 16.52 -77.81
N ARG A 887 -14.32 16.07 -77.56
CA ARG A 887 -14.96 14.98 -78.30
C ARG A 887 -15.92 15.55 -79.35
N LEU A 888 -15.72 15.16 -80.61
CA LEU A 888 -16.50 15.59 -81.76
C LEU A 888 -17.70 14.63 -82.02
N PRO A 889 -18.78 15.11 -82.65
CA PRO A 889 -19.86 14.25 -83.14
C PRO A 889 -19.32 13.23 -84.16
N GLY A 890 -19.23 11.96 -83.75
CA GLY A 890 -18.61 10.88 -84.52
C GLY A 890 -17.52 10.10 -83.77
N GLY A 891 -17.19 10.49 -82.54
CA GLY A 891 -16.29 9.75 -81.65
C GLY A 891 -14.81 10.14 -81.76
N GLU A 892 -14.46 11.04 -82.67
CA GLU A 892 -13.10 11.58 -82.76
C GLU A 892 -12.79 12.51 -81.57
N THR A 893 -11.61 12.37 -81.00
CA THR A 893 -11.14 13.17 -79.86
C THR A 893 -9.91 13.99 -80.22
N ARG A 894 -9.81 15.19 -79.66
CA ARG A 894 -8.64 16.07 -79.75
C ARG A 894 -8.23 16.53 -78.36
N THR A 895 -6.94 16.56 -78.09
CA THR A 895 -6.41 17.00 -76.80
C THR A 895 -5.47 18.20 -76.95
N ALA A 896 -5.39 19.02 -75.90
CA ALA A 896 -4.38 20.07 -75.75
C ALA A 896 -4.18 20.40 -74.27
N THR A 897 -2.99 20.82 -73.88
CA THR A 897 -2.69 21.21 -72.49
C THR A 897 -2.93 22.72 -72.29
N THR A 898 -3.45 23.11 -71.13
CA THR A 898 -3.59 24.53 -70.77
C THR A 898 -2.21 25.18 -70.53
N ASN A 899 -1.98 26.33 -71.14
CA ASN A 899 -0.73 27.07 -71.02
C ASN A 899 -0.65 27.85 -69.68
N ARG A 900 0.37 28.71 -69.51
CA ARG A 900 0.55 29.56 -68.31
C ARG A 900 -0.62 30.53 -68.04
N GLN A 901 -1.44 30.80 -69.05
CA GLN A 901 -2.65 31.62 -68.96
C GLN A 901 -3.93 30.78 -68.84
N GLY A 902 -3.82 29.49 -68.52
CA GLY A 902 -4.98 28.60 -68.36
C GLY A 902 -5.72 28.34 -69.66
N VAL A 903 -5.09 28.57 -70.82
CA VAL A 903 -5.72 28.48 -72.13
C VAL A 903 -5.18 27.30 -72.91
N ALA A 904 -6.07 26.47 -73.44
CA ALA A 904 -5.77 25.48 -74.48
C ALA A 904 -6.41 25.91 -75.80
N THR A 905 -5.68 25.74 -76.91
CA THR A 905 -6.19 26.05 -78.25
C THR A 905 -6.17 24.80 -79.11
N ILE A 906 -7.32 24.39 -79.63
CA ILE A 906 -7.50 23.17 -80.41
C ILE A 906 -8.00 23.54 -81.81
N ARG A 907 -7.28 23.09 -82.83
CA ARG A 907 -7.68 23.30 -84.24
C ARG A 907 -8.39 22.05 -84.74
N LEU A 908 -9.64 22.22 -85.16
CA LEU A 908 -10.46 21.17 -85.75
C LEU A 908 -10.36 21.19 -87.28
N ALA A 909 -10.36 20.00 -87.88
CA ALA A 909 -10.53 19.84 -89.32
C ALA A 909 -11.91 20.38 -89.77
N PRO A 910 -12.08 20.72 -91.06
CA PRO A 910 -13.40 21.08 -91.59
C PRO A 910 -14.42 19.96 -91.38
N PHE A 911 -15.67 20.31 -91.07
CA PHE A 911 -16.75 19.33 -90.92
C PHE A 911 -17.38 19.03 -92.28
N ASP A 912 -17.53 17.75 -92.66
CA ASP A 912 -18.07 17.40 -93.99
C ASP A 912 -19.60 17.38 -94.07
N ARG A 913 -20.29 17.26 -92.93
CA ARG A 913 -21.76 17.17 -92.86
C ARG A 913 -22.37 18.45 -92.30
N VAL A 914 -23.29 19.04 -93.06
CA VAL A 914 -24.16 20.18 -92.67
C VAL A 914 -24.96 19.85 -91.40
N GLY A 915 -25.24 20.87 -90.58
CA GLY A 915 -25.98 20.75 -89.32
C GLY A 915 -25.25 21.41 -88.15
N THR A 916 -25.90 21.43 -86.98
CA THR A 916 -25.28 21.88 -85.74
C THR A 916 -24.40 20.77 -85.18
N LYS A 917 -23.15 21.07 -84.83
CA LYS A 917 -22.20 20.17 -84.18
C LYS A 917 -22.01 20.61 -82.75
N THR A 918 -22.39 19.77 -81.80
CA THR A 918 -22.13 19.99 -80.37
C THR A 918 -20.85 19.25 -79.99
N LEU A 919 -19.88 19.99 -79.48
CA LEU A 919 -18.60 19.48 -79.02
C LEU A 919 -18.67 19.33 -77.50
N GLN A 920 -18.28 18.17 -76.99
CA GLN A 920 -18.07 17.97 -75.56
C GLN A 920 -16.63 18.33 -75.25
N VAL A 921 -16.41 19.16 -74.24
CA VAL A 921 -15.09 19.62 -73.82
C VAL A 921 -14.93 19.30 -72.35
N GLU A 922 -13.81 18.72 -71.99
CA GLU A 922 -13.48 18.34 -70.62
C GLU A 922 -12.05 18.82 -70.35
N TRP A 923 -11.78 19.36 -69.18
CA TRP A 923 -10.44 19.58 -68.69
C TRP A 923 -10.19 18.70 -67.48
N SER A 924 -9.01 18.10 -67.40
CA SER A 924 -8.61 17.27 -66.27
C SER A 924 -7.18 17.55 -65.79
N LYS A 925 -6.97 17.49 -64.47
CA LYS A 925 -5.64 17.56 -63.83
C LYS A 925 -5.72 16.96 -62.44
N ASN A 926 -4.79 16.08 -62.08
CA ASN A 926 -4.66 15.49 -60.74
C ASN A 926 -5.99 14.95 -60.15
N GLY A 927 -6.80 14.26 -60.97
CA GLY A 927 -8.10 13.72 -60.54
C GLY A 927 -9.28 14.69 -60.63
N THR A 928 -9.06 16.00 -60.68
CA THR A 928 -10.13 17.00 -60.86
C THR A 928 -10.55 17.11 -62.33
N THR A 929 -11.85 17.16 -62.61
CA THR A 929 -12.40 17.33 -63.96
C THR A 929 -13.48 18.41 -64.04
N VAL A 930 -13.47 19.24 -65.09
CA VAL A 930 -14.58 20.15 -65.41
C VAL A 930 -14.99 20.04 -66.87
N GLY A 931 -16.30 19.97 -67.12
CA GLY A 931 -16.89 19.83 -68.45
C GLY A 931 -17.52 21.11 -68.98
N GLY A 932 -17.68 21.19 -70.31
CA GLY A 932 -18.40 22.24 -71.00
C GLY A 932 -18.74 21.83 -72.43
N THR A 933 -19.55 22.63 -73.12
CA THR A 933 -19.90 22.35 -74.52
C THR A 933 -19.69 23.55 -75.42
N SER A 934 -19.48 23.30 -76.72
CA SER A 934 -19.48 24.34 -77.74
C SER A 934 -20.23 23.89 -78.98
N THR A 935 -21.07 24.77 -79.53
CA THR A 935 -21.85 24.48 -80.74
C THR A 935 -21.29 25.22 -81.95
N ILE A 936 -21.20 24.51 -83.08
CA ILE A 936 -20.75 25.04 -84.37
C ILE A 936 -21.83 24.75 -85.41
N LYS A 937 -22.27 25.77 -86.13
CA LYS A 937 -23.26 25.64 -87.21
C LYS A 937 -22.56 25.40 -88.55
N VAL A 938 -22.64 24.19 -89.09
CA VAL A 938 -22.10 23.83 -90.40
C VAL A 938 -23.18 24.05 -91.47
N VAL A 939 -22.90 24.87 -92.47
CA VAL A 939 -23.80 25.19 -93.59
C VAL A 939 -23.23 24.70 -94.92
N LYS A 940 -24.10 24.61 -95.95
CA LYS A 940 -23.70 24.27 -97.31
C LYS A 940 -22.70 25.28 -97.89
#